data_AF-A0A1V3RMR5-F1
#
_entry.id   AF-A0A1V3RMR5-F1
#
_cell.length_a   1.000
_cell.length_b   1.000
_cell.length_c   1.000
_cell.angle_alpha   90.00
_cell.angle_beta   90.00
_cell.angle_gamma   90.00
#
_symmetry.space_group_name_H-M   'P 1'
#
loop_
_entity.id
_entity.type
_entity.pdbx_description
1 polymer ?
#
loop_
_entity_poly.entity_id
_entity_poly.type
_entity_poly.pdbx_seq_one_letter_code
_entity_poly.pdbx_strand_id
1 'polypeptide(L)'
;MNKLPFLLFIIASFLAVENSNAQKKDVESRIEEVLSKMTLRQKIGQMNQINGRNPSDKLFEQIRSGEVGSMLNVGSPELVNQLQKIAKEESKTGIPLVIARDVIHGFKTMFPIPLGQAASFNPIIVEEGARIAAREASEKGIRWTFAPMMDISRDPRWGRIAESFGEDTFLAEIMAKAMVRGFQGNDLTNPYSIAACAKHFVAYGAAEGGRDYNTTNIPDRQLRNTYLPPFESAIRETNCATVMTSFNANNGIPASGNEFLLRDVLRKEWGFDGVVVSDWGSVKEMIQIGFCEDTKDAARKGVNAGVDIEMVSGCYLEHIEALLAEGKLQQKTIDDAVRNILRLKFKLGLFDNPYTDVKSKTSVYSKEHLQAAKQAAEESFVLLKNKNNILPLKKSVKTIAIIGPMADAPHDQMGTWTFDGEKAMTQTPLQALRQQYGKDVKFIYEQGLSFSRDNNTQNFSKAVQAAQQADLILAFVGEEAILSGEAHSLADINLKGAQTELIEALSKTGKPVVTLVMAGRPLTIAKEIELSDAVLYLWHPGTMGGPAVADILFGKSIPSGKLPVTFPKYVGQIPVYYNHDKIGRPATKKETLINDIPLEAKQSSLGTTSYYLDAGFDAMFHFGYGLSYTTFEYSNMVLSSDLFSQSDVITVKVDLKNTGNYNATEVVQLYTADLFGSIARPIKELKDFKRITLKPGETQTVEFKLPIAKLAFWGINNTKSVERGKFTIMVGGNSNDVLKKEFSVQ
;
A
#
# COMPACT_ATOMS: atom_id res chain seq x y z
N MET A 1 -3.49 26.40 -45.19
CA MET A 1 -2.18 26.37 -44.49
C MET A 1 -2.51 26.26 -43.01
N ASN A 2 -2.32 25.14 -42.30
CA ASN A 2 -1.03 24.64 -41.82
C ASN A 2 -1.11 23.12 -41.58
N LYS A 3 -0.67 22.30 -42.55
CA LYS A 3 -0.46 20.84 -42.38
C LYS A 3 0.94 20.50 -41.84
N LEU A 4 1.81 21.49 -41.70
CA LEU A 4 3.22 21.33 -41.30
C LEU A 4 3.42 20.90 -39.82
N PRO A 5 2.68 21.43 -38.81
CA PRO A 5 2.90 21.02 -37.42
C PRO A 5 2.42 19.60 -37.11
N PHE A 6 1.39 19.11 -37.80
CA PHE A 6 0.89 17.73 -37.63
C PHE A 6 1.84 16.69 -38.25
N LEU A 7 2.43 17.03 -39.41
CA LEU A 7 3.43 16.17 -40.05
C LEU A 7 4.74 16.11 -39.26
N LEU A 8 5.17 17.22 -38.66
CA LEU A 8 6.33 17.27 -37.77
C LEU A 8 6.14 16.45 -36.48
N PHE A 9 4.92 16.43 -35.92
CA PHE A 9 4.61 15.62 -34.74
C PHE A 9 4.58 14.11 -35.05
N ILE A 10 4.08 13.72 -36.23
CA ILE A 10 4.11 12.34 -36.71
C ILE A 10 5.56 11.91 -37.01
N ILE A 11 6.36 12.73 -37.68
CA ILE A 11 7.77 12.40 -37.96
C ILE A 11 8.59 12.31 -36.65
N ALA A 12 8.37 13.21 -35.69
CA ALA A 12 9.05 13.15 -34.38
C ALA A 12 8.67 11.90 -33.56
N SER A 13 7.40 11.46 -33.63
CA SER A 13 6.95 10.23 -32.96
C SER A 13 7.45 8.97 -33.69
N PHE A 14 7.50 8.95 -35.02
CA PHE A 14 8.12 7.86 -35.78
C PHE A 14 9.63 7.74 -35.52
N LEU A 15 10.36 8.86 -35.52
CA LEU A 15 11.80 8.86 -35.21
C LEU A 15 12.08 8.46 -33.76
N ALA A 16 11.25 8.85 -32.79
CA ALA A 16 11.38 8.41 -31.40
C ALA A 16 11.13 6.90 -31.23
N VAL A 17 10.20 6.33 -32.00
CA VAL A 17 9.90 4.88 -32.00
C VAL A 17 11.00 4.08 -32.72
N GLU A 18 11.57 4.60 -33.82
CA GLU A 18 12.72 3.96 -34.48
C GLU A 18 13.97 3.99 -33.60
N ASN A 19 14.25 5.11 -32.92
CA ASN A 19 15.42 5.24 -32.05
C ASN A 19 15.30 4.37 -30.79
N SER A 20 14.10 4.25 -30.19
CA SER A 20 13.88 3.32 -29.06
C SER A 20 13.97 1.85 -29.48
N ASN A 21 13.50 1.50 -30.68
CA ASN A 21 13.64 0.15 -31.23
C ASN A 21 15.10 -0.19 -31.59
N ALA A 22 15.89 0.77 -32.08
CA ALA A 22 17.32 0.59 -32.33
C ALA A 22 18.11 0.41 -31.02
N GLN A 23 17.84 1.23 -30.00
CA GLN A 23 18.45 1.12 -28.67
C GLN A 23 18.04 -0.19 -27.96
N LYS A 24 16.78 -0.64 -28.12
CA LYS A 24 16.32 -1.93 -27.60
C LYS A 24 17.00 -3.11 -28.30
N LYS A 25 17.17 -3.05 -29.63
CA LYS A 25 17.92 -4.06 -30.40
C LYS A 25 19.39 -4.13 -29.98
N ASP A 26 20.00 -2.98 -29.65
CA ASP A 26 21.36 -2.92 -29.13
C ASP A 26 21.50 -3.60 -27.76
N VAL A 27 20.58 -3.33 -26.81
CA VAL A 27 20.60 -3.97 -25.48
C VAL A 27 20.43 -5.48 -25.55
N GLU A 28 19.45 -6.01 -26.31
CA GLU A 28 19.26 -7.47 -26.42
C GLU A 28 20.48 -8.16 -27.06
N SER A 29 21.13 -7.53 -28.06
CA SER A 29 22.36 -8.06 -28.64
C SER A 29 23.51 -8.11 -27.63
N ARG A 30 23.67 -7.07 -26.80
CA ARG A 30 24.66 -7.04 -25.71
C ARG A 30 24.37 -8.11 -24.65
N ILE A 31 23.10 -8.36 -24.36
CA ILE A 31 22.70 -9.43 -23.43
C ILE A 31 23.13 -10.80 -23.98
N GLU A 32 22.86 -11.10 -25.25
CA GLU A 32 23.27 -12.37 -25.87
C GLU A 32 24.79 -12.52 -25.90
N GLU A 33 25.54 -11.43 -26.14
CA GLU A 33 26.99 -11.46 -26.10
C GLU A 33 27.50 -11.84 -24.69
N VAL A 34 26.95 -11.22 -23.64
CA VAL A 34 27.31 -11.56 -22.25
C VAL A 34 26.90 -13.00 -21.93
N LEU A 35 25.67 -13.39 -22.26
CA LEU A 35 25.12 -14.71 -21.96
C LEU A 35 25.92 -15.85 -22.63
N SER A 36 26.40 -15.65 -23.86
CA SER A 36 27.19 -16.64 -24.60
C SER A 36 28.59 -16.90 -24.00
N LYS A 37 29.12 -15.95 -23.23
CA LYS A 37 30.43 -16.05 -22.57
C LYS A 37 30.36 -16.66 -21.17
N MET A 38 29.16 -16.85 -20.62
CA MET A 38 28.96 -17.36 -19.26
C MET A 38 29.01 -18.89 -19.21
N THR A 39 29.70 -19.43 -18.20
CA THR A 39 29.56 -20.85 -17.84
C THR A 39 28.18 -21.11 -17.22
N LEU A 40 27.75 -22.37 -17.19
CA LEU A 40 26.51 -22.76 -16.52
C LEU A 40 26.51 -22.31 -15.05
N ARG A 41 27.62 -22.50 -14.33
CA ARG A 41 27.75 -22.07 -12.93
C ARG A 41 27.55 -20.57 -12.74
N GLN A 42 28.09 -19.75 -13.64
CA GLN A 42 27.92 -18.29 -13.62
C GLN A 42 26.48 -17.88 -13.94
N LYS A 43 25.80 -18.61 -14.84
CA LYS A 43 24.37 -18.42 -15.13
C LYS A 43 23.53 -18.68 -13.88
N ILE A 44 23.76 -19.80 -13.21
CA ILE A 44 23.12 -20.14 -11.93
C ILE A 44 23.43 -19.09 -10.86
N GLY A 45 24.66 -18.57 -10.83
CA GLY A 45 25.06 -17.48 -9.94
C GLY A 45 24.25 -16.20 -10.14
N GLN A 46 23.86 -15.85 -11.37
CA GLN A 46 22.97 -14.71 -11.61
C GLN A 46 21.59 -14.88 -10.99
N MET A 47 21.09 -16.12 -10.92
CA MET A 47 19.81 -16.49 -10.34
C MET A 47 19.85 -16.55 -8.79
N ASN A 48 20.99 -16.25 -8.17
CA ASN A 48 21.18 -16.31 -6.73
C ASN A 48 21.16 -14.91 -6.12
N GLN A 49 20.26 -14.68 -5.15
CA GLN A 49 20.25 -13.51 -4.30
C GLN A 49 20.52 -13.90 -2.84
N ILE A 50 21.40 -13.14 -2.19
CA ILE A 50 21.86 -13.42 -0.84
C ILE A 50 21.85 -12.18 0.05
N ASN A 51 21.73 -12.40 1.36
CA ASN A 51 21.84 -11.34 2.35
C ASN A 51 23.30 -10.84 2.44
N GLY A 52 23.48 -9.55 2.18
CA GLY A 52 24.76 -8.83 2.21
C GLY A 52 25.07 -8.16 3.53
N ARG A 53 24.25 -8.35 4.58
CA ARG A 53 24.55 -7.85 5.92
C ARG A 53 25.77 -8.58 6.48
N ASN A 54 26.80 -7.82 6.87
CA ASN A 54 28.04 -8.33 7.46
C ASN A 54 28.68 -9.45 6.61
N PRO A 55 29.14 -9.13 5.38
CA PRO A 55 29.63 -10.14 4.45
C PRO A 55 30.87 -10.86 5.00
N SER A 56 30.95 -12.17 4.75
CA SER A 56 32.09 -13.01 5.13
C SER A 56 33.11 -13.13 3.98
N ASP A 57 34.32 -13.61 4.28
CA ASP A 57 35.32 -13.89 3.23
C ASP A 57 34.80 -14.89 2.19
N LYS A 58 33.99 -15.87 2.62
CA LYS A 58 33.32 -16.82 1.72
C LYS A 58 32.44 -16.11 0.70
N LEU A 59 31.71 -15.08 1.12
CA LEU A 59 30.88 -14.28 0.23
C LEU A 59 31.72 -13.52 -0.79
N PHE A 60 32.83 -12.91 -0.39
CA PHE A 60 33.74 -12.27 -1.36
C PHE A 60 34.24 -13.26 -2.41
N GLU A 61 34.61 -14.48 -2.03
CA GLU A 61 34.98 -15.54 -2.98
C GLU A 61 33.83 -15.96 -3.91
N GLN A 62 32.61 -16.06 -3.40
CA GLN A 62 31.43 -16.36 -4.23
C GLN A 62 31.15 -15.26 -5.26
N ILE A 63 31.42 -14.00 -4.92
CA ILE A 63 31.31 -12.90 -5.89
C ILE A 63 32.41 -13.00 -6.95
N ARG A 64 33.67 -13.29 -6.56
CA ARG A 64 34.79 -13.51 -7.49
C ARG A 64 34.51 -14.65 -8.48
N SER A 65 33.89 -15.73 -8.01
CA SER A 65 33.54 -16.88 -8.85
C SER A 65 32.31 -16.66 -9.73
N GLY A 66 31.57 -15.55 -9.54
CA GLY A 66 30.37 -15.22 -10.29
C GLY A 66 29.12 -15.99 -9.81
N GLU A 67 29.12 -16.46 -8.56
CA GLU A 67 28.02 -17.21 -7.93
C GLU A 67 26.95 -16.33 -7.27
N VAL A 68 27.06 -15.00 -7.42
CA VAL A 68 26.13 -14.02 -6.84
C VAL A 68 25.68 -13.04 -7.91
N GLY A 69 24.37 -12.96 -8.15
CA GLY A 69 23.77 -12.07 -9.13
C GLY A 69 23.27 -10.77 -8.51
N SER A 70 22.72 -10.87 -7.30
CA SER A 70 22.21 -9.73 -6.54
C SER A 70 22.33 -9.96 -5.04
N MET A 71 22.21 -8.88 -4.27
CA MET A 71 22.29 -8.92 -2.82
C MET A 71 21.25 -7.99 -2.21
N LEU A 72 20.82 -8.26 -0.98
CA LEU A 72 19.99 -7.35 -0.19
C LEU A 72 20.64 -6.99 1.15
N ASN A 73 20.26 -5.86 1.74
CA ASN A 73 20.68 -5.45 3.11
C ASN A 73 22.19 -5.16 3.30
N VAL A 74 22.89 -4.73 2.25
CA VAL A 74 24.27 -4.22 2.37
C VAL A 74 24.27 -2.91 3.16
N GLY A 75 25.19 -2.77 4.13
CA GLY A 75 25.09 -1.76 5.19
C GLY A 75 25.62 -0.36 4.89
N SER A 76 26.46 -0.17 3.85
CA SER A 76 27.02 1.16 3.52
C SER A 76 27.39 1.27 2.03
N PRO A 77 27.40 2.48 1.44
CA PRO A 77 27.78 2.68 0.05
C PRO A 77 29.26 2.35 -0.24
N GLU A 78 30.15 2.47 0.76
CA GLU A 78 31.56 2.05 0.63
C GLU A 78 31.65 0.53 0.47
N LEU A 79 30.89 -0.21 1.30
CA LEU A 79 30.80 -1.66 1.18
C LEU A 79 30.14 -2.08 -0.14
N VAL A 80 29.11 -1.37 -0.60
CA VAL A 80 28.54 -1.57 -1.95
C VAL A 80 29.62 -1.42 -3.02
N ASN A 81 30.42 -0.34 -2.97
CA ASN A 81 31.49 -0.13 -3.95
C ASN A 81 32.58 -1.19 -3.88
N GLN A 82 32.93 -1.66 -2.68
CA GLN A 82 33.87 -2.78 -2.51
C GLN A 82 33.34 -4.05 -3.18
N LEU A 83 32.07 -4.41 -2.95
CA LEU A 83 31.43 -5.58 -3.56
C LEU A 83 31.33 -5.44 -5.08
N GLN A 84 30.98 -4.25 -5.58
CA GLN A 84 30.94 -3.96 -7.01
C GLN A 84 32.32 -4.07 -7.66
N LYS A 85 33.38 -3.61 -6.98
CA LYS A 85 34.76 -3.73 -7.45
C LYS A 85 35.15 -5.20 -7.62
N ILE A 86 34.84 -6.04 -6.63
CA ILE A 86 35.10 -7.49 -6.72
C ILE A 86 34.34 -8.08 -7.91
N ALA A 87 33.06 -7.77 -8.06
CA ALA A 87 32.24 -8.29 -9.15
C ALA A 87 32.73 -7.83 -10.55
N LYS A 88 33.11 -6.56 -10.67
CA LYS A 88 33.47 -5.92 -11.95
C LYS A 88 34.92 -6.17 -12.37
N GLU A 89 35.86 -6.15 -11.43
CA GLU A 89 37.30 -6.14 -11.71
C GLU A 89 37.99 -7.46 -11.36
N GLU A 90 37.49 -8.21 -10.37
CA GLU A 90 38.13 -9.45 -9.91
C GLU A 90 37.43 -10.71 -10.45
N SER A 91 36.14 -10.63 -10.80
CA SER A 91 35.42 -11.77 -11.40
C SER A 91 35.75 -11.95 -12.88
N LYS A 92 35.78 -13.20 -13.35
CA LYS A 92 36.00 -13.51 -14.78
C LYS A 92 34.90 -12.99 -15.70
N THR A 93 33.71 -12.72 -15.16
CA THR A 93 32.56 -12.26 -15.96
C THR A 93 32.47 -10.75 -16.08
N GLY A 94 32.99 -10.00 -15.10
CA GLY A 94 32.81 -8.55 -14.99
C GLY A 94 31.35 -8.11 -14.88
N ILE A 95 30.42 -9.00 -14.52
CA ILE A 95 28.98 -8.70 -14.40
C ILE A 95 28.73 -8.02 -13.05
N PRO A 96 28.14 -6.80 -13.03
CA PRO A 96 27.90 -6.06 -11.79
C PRO A 96 26.79 -6.69 -10.94
N LEU A 97 26.77 -6.39 -9.64
CA LEU A 97 25.70 -6.81 -8.73
C LEU A 97 24.53 -5.83 -8.77
N VAL A 98 23.31 -6.30 -8.48
CA VAL A 98 22.19 -5.41 -8.08
C VAL A 98 22.05 -5.45 -6.57
N ILE A 99 22.00 -4.29 -5.92
CA ILE A 99 21.82 -4.18 -4.47
C ILE A 99 20.38 -3.75 -4.18
N ALA A 100 19.67 -4.58 -3.42
CA ALA A 100 18.27 -4.43 -3.07
C ALA A 100 18.04 -4.07 -1.60
N ARG A 101 16.89 -3.46 -1.32
CA ARG A 101 16.44 -3.10 0.04
C ARG A 101 14.93 -2.95 0.09
N ASP A 102 14.31 -3.31 1.22
CA ASP A 102 12.94 -2.91 1.52
C ASP A 102 12.89 -1.40 1.82
N VAL A 103 12.49 -0.62 0.82
CA VAL A 103 12.27 0.84 0.90
C VAL A 103 10.78 1.06 0.68
N ILE A 104 9.99 0.82 1.73
CA ILE A 104 8.54 0.63 1.59
C ILE A 104 7.78 1.96 1.54
N HIS A 105 8.04 2.85 2.49
CA HIS A 105 7.37 4.15 2.59
C HIS A 105 8.33 5.27 3.02
N GLY A 106 9.55 5.19 2.52
CA GLY A 106 10.67 6.06 2.91
C GLY A 106 11.95 5.26 3.07
N PHE A 107 13.08 5.96 3.05
CA PHE A 107 14.38 5.38 3.36
C PHE A 107 14.94 5.93 4.66
N LYS A 108 15.26 7.23 4.70
CA LYS A 108 15.61 7.94 5.93
C LYS A 108 14.45 8.84 6.35
N THR A 109 13.99 9.67 5.44
CA THR A 109 12.75 10.42 5.60
C THR A 109 11.57 9.46 5.43
N MET A 110 10.90 9.14 6.54
CA MET A 110 9.74 8.23 6.55
C MET A 110 8.46 9.02 6.28
N PHE A 111 7.70 8.55 5.30
CA PHE A 111 6.33 8.96 5.00
C PHE A 111 5.35 8.11 5.81
N PRO A 112 4.05 8.43 5.82
CA PRO A 112 3.06 7.52 6.39
C PRO A 112 3.18 6.12 5.79
N ILE A 113 2.84 5.09 6.56
CA ILE A 113 2.72 3.72 6.03
C ILE A 113 1.82 3.69 4.78
N PRO A 114 1.98 2.74 3.85
CA PRO A 114 1.23 2.72 2.60
C PRO A 114 -0.29 2.79 2.77
N LEU A 115 -0.85 2.17 3.82
CA LEU A 115 -2.28 2.28 4.13
C LEU A 115 -2.69 3.73 4.47
N GLY A 116 -1.84 4.46 5.20
CA GLY A 116 -2.04 5.89 5.46
C GLY A 116 -1.89 6.73 4.20
N GLN A 117 -0.93 6.42 3.33
CA GLN A 117 -0.80 7.09 2.04
C GLN A 117 -2.04 6.89 1.16
N ALA A 118 -2.62 5.69 1.12
CA ALA A 118 -3.88 5.44 0.41
C ALA A 118 -5.03 6.31 0.95
N ALA A 119 -5.04 6.58 2.26
CA ALA A 119 -6.05 7.43 2.88
C ALA A 119 -6.06 8.87 2.37
N SER A 120 -4.97 9.33 1.75
CA SER A 120 -4.93 10.64 1.08
C SER A 120 -5.77 10.72 -0.19
N PHE A 121 -6.04 9.58 -0.85
CA PHE A 121 -6.60 9.57 -2.21
C PHE A 121 -5.82 10.53 -3.14
N ASN A 122 -4.50 10.63 -2.96
CA ASN A 122 -3.63 11.51 -3.70
C ASN A 122 -2.41 10.74 -4.27
N PRO A 123 -2.47 10.24 -5.51
CA PRO A 123 -1.33 9.54 -6.11
C PRO A 123 -0.08 10.43 -6.25
N ILE A 124 -0.23 11.76 -6.29
CA ILE A 124 0.90 12.68 -6.44
C ILE A 124 1.82 12.61 -5.23
N ILE A 125 1.28 12.56 -4.00
CA ILE A 125 2.13 12.46 -2.80
C ILE A 125 2.81 11.09 -2.68
N VAL A 126 2.20 10.04 -3.23
CA VAL A 126 2.76 8.69 -3.24
C VAL A 126 3.93 8.62 -4.22
N GLU A 127 3.76 9.20 -5.41
CA GLU A 127 4.82 9.32 -6.41
C GLU A 127 6.00 10.14 -5.88
N GLU A 128 5.73 11.30 -5.26
CA GLU A 128 6.75 12.17 -4.68
C GLU A 128 7.49 11.49 -3.51
N GLY A 129 6.76 10.82 -2.61
CA GLY A 129 7.35 10.08 -1.50
C GLY A 129 8.26 8.95 -1.97
N ALA A 130 7.83 8.18 -2.97
CA ALA A 130 8.64 7.14 -3.58
C ALA A 130 9.87 7.71 -4.33
N ARG A 131 9.73 8.89 -4.97
CA ARG A 131 10.85 9.59 -5.63
C ARG A 131 11.92 10.02 -4.63
N ILE A 132 11.51 10.59 -3.51
CA ILE A 132 12.39 10.97 -2.39
C ILE A 132 13.07 9.73 -1.81
N ALA A 133 12.31 8.67 -1.53
CA ALA A 133 12.83 7.43 -0.99
C ALA A 133 13.87 6.79 -1.92
N ALA A 134 13.62 6.76 -3.23
CA ALA A 134 14.59 6.26 -4.20
C ALA A 134 15.87 7.09 -4.25
N ARG A 135 15.75 8.42 -4.20
CA ARG A 135 16.92 9.31 -4.14
C ARG A 135 17.75 9.02 -2.91
N GLU A 136 17.15 9.02 -1.72
CA GLU A 136 17.88 8.75 -0.48
C GLU A 136 18.50 7.35 -0.45
N ALA A 137 17.79 6.33 -0.95
CA ALA A 137 18.29 4.95 -0.99
C ALA A 137 19.43 4.78 -2.00
N SER A 138 19.34 5.43 -3.17
CA SER A 138 20.39 5.39 -4.22
C SER A 138 21.70 6.02 -3.77
N GLU A 139 21.67 7.05 -2.91
CA GLU A 139 22.86 7.61 -2.25
C GLU A 139 23.58 6.58 -1.35
N LYS A 140 22.91 5.48 -0.97
CA LYS A 140 23.49 4.35 -0.23
C LYS A 140 23.82 3.15 -1.10
N GLY A 141 23.73 3.32 -2.42
CA GLY A 141 24.06 2.28 -3.41
C GLY A 141 22.95 1.26 -3.64
N ILE A 142 21.76 1.50 -3.11
CA ILE A 142 20.57 0.68 -3.41
C ILE A 142 20.07 1.03 -4.81
N ARG A 143 19.91 0.03 -5.67
CA ARG A 143 19.40 0.20 -7.05
C ARG A 143 18.15 -0.62 -7.35
N TRP A 144 17.61 -1.31 -6.36
CA TRP A 144 16.38 -2.09 -6.46
C TRP A 144 15.64 -2.06 -5.12
N THR A 145 14.32 -1.87 -5.14
CA THR A 145 13.50 -1.98 -3.94
C THR A 145 12.39 -2.99 -4.06
N PHE A 146 12.07 -3.64 -2.93
CA PHE A 146 10.95 -4.55 -2.79
C PHE A 146 9.66 -3.79 -2.44
N ALA A 147 9.27 -2.88 -3.33
CA ALA A 147 8.05 -2.08 -3.23
C ALA A 147 7.62 -1.62 -4.64
N PRO A 148 6.34 -1.29 -4.88
CA PRO A 148 5.21 -1.29 -3.94
C PRO A 148 4.73 -2.68 -3.50
N MET A 149 4.29 -2.77 -2.24
CA MET A 149 3.35 -3.80 -1.80
C MET A 149 1.92 -3.33 -2.18
N MET A 150 1.18 -4.17 -2.91
CA MET A 150 -0.11 -3.79 -3.50
C MET A 150 -1.20 -4.86 -3.36
N ASP A 151 -1.02 -5.77 -2.41
CA ASP A 151 -2.02 -6.80 -2.11
C ASP A 151 -3.31 -6.15 -1.62
N ILE A 152 -4.44 -6.51 -2.24
CA ILE A 152 -5.75 -6.15 -1.69
C ILE A 152 -5.95 -6.90 -0.39
N SER A 153 -6.31 -6.17 0.66
CA SER A 153 -6.63 -6.76 1.96
C SER A 153 -8.03 -6.37 2.42
N ARG A 154 -8.79 -7.38 2.86
CA ARG A 154 -10.14 -7.26 3.44
C ARG A 154 -10.19 -7.84 4.86
N ASP A 155 -9.02 -8.12 5.44
CA ASP A 155 -8.87 -8.70 6.77
C ASP A 155 -7.89 -7.86 7.60
N PRO A 156 -8.39 -6.95 8.46
CA PRO A 156 -7.53 -6.08 9.27
C PRO A 156 -6.75 -6.81 10.36
N ARG A 157 -7.01 -8.10 10.60
CA ARG A 157 -6.18 -8.92 11.52
C ARG A 157 -4.78 -9.13 10.96
N TRP A 158 -4.66 -9.19 9.64
CA TRP A 158 -3.39 -9.39 8.96
C TRP A 158 -2.46 -8.19 9.14
N GLY A 159 -1.30 -8.41 9.75
CA GLY A 159 -0.37 -7.33 10.08
C GLY A 159 0.11 -6.52 8.88
N ARG A 160 0.27 -7.17 7.73
CA ARG A 160 0.76 -6.52 6.51
C ARG A 160 -0.29 -5.67 5.79
N ILE A 161 -1.51 -5.55 6.31
CA ILE A 161 -2.47 -4.55 5.79
C ILE A 161 -1.88 -3.13 5.86
N ALA A 162 -0.97 -2.88 6.82
CA ALA A 162 -0.20 -1.64 6.94
C ALA A 162 0.59 -1.29 5.65
N GLU A 163 1.07 -2.31 4.94
CA GLU A 163 1.85 -2.20 3.71
C GLU A 163 0.98 -2.08 2.45
N SER A 164 -0.32 -2.36 2.56
CA SER A 164 -1.26 -2.34 1.44
C SER A 164 -1.83 -0.95 1.17
N PHE A 165 -2.46 -0.78 0.00
CA PHE A 165 -3.29 0.40 -0.30
C PHE A 165 -4.78 0.22 0.05
N GLY A 166 -5.12 -0.77 0.90
CA GLY A 166 -6.47 -1.00 1.42
C GLY A 166 -7.27 -2.07 0.68
N GLU A 167 -8.60 -1.91 0.68
CA GLU A 167 -9.54 -2.95 0.24
C GLU A 167 -10.03 -2.77 -1.21
N ASP A 168 -9.75 -1.63 -1.82
CA ASP A 168 -10.26 -1.26 -3.13
C ASP A 168 -9.25 -1.49 -4.26
N THR A 169 -9.69 -2.23 -5.27
CA THR A 169 -8.90 -2.59 -6.44
C THR A 169 -8.45 -1.35 -7.23
N PHE A 170 -9.35 -0.41 -7.51
CA PHE A 170 -9.02 0.77 -8.32
C PHE A 170 -8.07 1.72 -7.58
N LEU A 171 -8.30 1.98 -6.29
CA LEU A 171 -7.41 2.78 -5.47
C LEU A 171 -6.01 2.17 -5.42
N ALA A 172 -5.91 0.85 -5.19
CA ALA A 172 -4.64 0.15 -5.18
C ALA A 172 -3.91 0.22 -6.53
N GLU A 173 -4.61 0.07 -7.67
CA GLU A 173 -4.02 0.26 -9.01
C GLU A 173 -3.39 1.66 -9.15
N ILE A 174 -4.12 2.70 -8.76
CA ILE A 174 -3.67 4.09 -8.92
C ILE A 174 -2.47 4.40 -8.01
N MET A 175 -2.50 3.95 -6.75
CA MET A 175 -1.41 4.18 -5.80
C MET A 175 -0.15 3.36 -6.14
N ALA A 176 -0.32 2.10 -6.55
CA ALA A 176 0.78 1.24 -6.98
C ALA A 176 1.49 1.82 -8.20
N LYS A 177 0.74 2.27 -9.21
CA LYS A 177 1.32 2.91 -10.41
C LYS A 177 2.10 4.18 -10.06
N ALA A 178 1.58 5.01 -9.16
CA ALA A 178 2.27 6.20 -8.66
C ALA A 178 3.59 5.85 -7.96
N MET A 179 3.59 4.85 -7.08
CA MET A 179 4.79 4.41 -6.37
C MET A 179 5.85 3.84 -7.32
N VAL A 180 5.45 3.04 -8.31
CA VAL A 180 6.39 2.53 -9.35
C VAL A 180 7.03 3.68 -10.13
N ARG A 181 6.23 4.67 -10.56
CA ARG A 181 6.77 5.86 -11.26
C ARG A 181 7.75 6.65 -10.40
N GLY A 182 7.42 6.83 -9.12
CA GLY A 182 8.28 7.53 -8.18
C GLY A 182 9.65 6.86 -8.03
N PHE A 183 9.69 5.54 -7.87
CA PHE A 183 10.96 4.80 -7.76
C PHE A 183 11.77 4.80 -9.06
N GLN A 184 11.14 4.43 -10.17
CA GLN A 184 11.83 4.17 -11.44
C GLN A 184 12.12 5.45 -12.24
N GLY A 185 11.36 6.53 -12.00
CA GLY A 185 11.36 7.70 -12.86
C GLY A 185 11.01 7.36 -14.32
N ASN A 186 11.42 8.23 -15.24
CA ASN A 186 11.29 7.99 -16.67
C ASN A 186 12.47 7.21 -17.27
N ASP A 187 13.54 7.04 -16.50
CA ASP A 187 14.80 6.43 -16.92
C ASP A 187 15.48 5.75 -15.72
N LEU A 188 15.65 4.43 -15.82
CA LEU A 188 16.30 3.60 -14.79
C LEU A 188 17.83 3.71 -14.79
N THR A 189 18.44 4.24 -15.85
CA THR A 189 19.88 4.49 -15.91
C THR A 189 20.28 5.69 -15.06
N ASN A 190 19.33 6.58 -14.74
CA ASN A 190 19.54 7.68 -13.82
C ASN A 190 20.04 7.14 -12.46
N PRO A 191 21.17 7.65 -11.92
CA PRO A 191 21.75 7.15 -10.68
C PRO A 191 20.83 7.30 -9.46
N TYR A 192 19.85 8.19 -9.52
CA TYR A 192 18.87 8.40 -8.46
C TYR A 192 17.60 7.54 -8.59
N SER A 193 17.45 6.82 -9.72
CA SER A 193 16.36 5.87 -9.96
C SER A 193 16.73 4.47 -9.48
N ILE A 194 15.73 3.77 -8.94
CA ILE A 194 15.85 2.37 -8.51
C ILE A 194 14.73 1.54 -9.15
N ALA A 195 15.02 0.27 -9.43
CA ALA A 195 13.99 -0.65 -9.91
C ALA A 195 12.93 -0.86 -8.84
N ALA A 196 11.65 -0.82 -9.23
CA ALA A 196 10.53 -1.20 -8.37
C ALA A 196 10.25 -2.70 -8.47
N CYS A 197 9.69 -3.27 -7.41
CA CYS A 197 9.26 -4.65 -7.36
C CYS A 197 7.81 -4.75 -6.87
N ALA A 198 6.90 -5.10 -7.76
CA ALA A 198 5.51 -5.34 -7.37
C ALA A 198 5.42 -6.58 -6.47
N LYS A 199 4.89 -6.43 -5.26
CA LYS A 199 4.75 -7.53 -4.29
C LYS A 199 3.41 -7.55 -3.55
N HIS A 200 2.93 -8.70 -3.07
CA HIS A 200 3.51 -10.04 -3.23
C HIS A 200 2.63 -10.84 -4.18
N PHE A 201 3.16 -11.24 -5.33
CA PHE A 201 2.40 -11.86 -6.41
C PHE A 201 2.08 -13.33 -6.07
N VAL A 202 0.84 -13.70 -5.73
CA VAL A 202 -0.35 -12.83 -5.69
C VAL A 202 -1.35 -13.21 -4.60
N ALA A 203 -2.21 -12.22 -4.29
CA ALA A 203 -3.37 -12.30 -3.40
C ALA A 203 -3.01 -12.61 -1.94
N TYR A 204 -1.82 -12.20 -1.52
CA TYR A 204 -1.29 -12.54 -0.22
C TYR A 204 -2.13 -11.97 0.94
N GLY A 205 -2.71 -10.78 0.74
CA GLY A 205 -3.60 -10.13 1.70
C GLY A 205 -4.96 -10.81 1.93
N ALA A 206 -5.23 -11.92 1.26
CA ALA A 206 -6.41 -12.76 1.49
C ALA A 206 -6.14 -13.96 2.41
N ALA A 207 -4.99 -14.00 3.09
CA ALA A 207 -4.59 -15.12 3.94
C ALA A 207 -5.68 -15.51 4.95
N GLU A 208 -6.01 -16.80 5.01
CA GLU A 208 -7.12 -17.30 5.82
C GLU A 208 -6.95 -16.93 7.31
N GLY A 209 -8.04 -16.40 7.89
CA GLY A 209 -8.06 -15.95 9.29
C GLY A 209 -7.20 -14.71 9.56
N GLY A 210 -6.70 -14.03 8.51
CA GLY A 210 -5.79 -12.90 8.62
C GLY A 210 -4.47 -13.26 9.27
N ARG A 211 -4.05 -14.53 9.19
CA ARG A 211 -2.76 -15.01 9.70
C ARG A 211 -1.75 -14.98 8.57
N ASP A 212 -0.65 -14.28 8.79
CA ASP A 212 0.40 -14.16 7.78
C ASP A 212 0.90 -15.54 7.30
N TYR A 213 1.36 -15.61 6.05
CA TYR A 213 1.80 -16.84 5.35
C TYR A 213 0.72 -17.92 5.12
N ASN A 214 -0.47 -17.78 5.70
CA ASN A 214 -1.50 -18.81 5.61
C ASN A 214 -2.03 -18.97 4.17
N THR A 215 -2.68 -20.10 3.91
CA THR A 215 -3.26 -20.41 2.61
C THR A 215 -4.29 -19.36 2.16
N THR A 216 -4.49 -19.30 0.85
CA THR A 216 -5.51 -18.47 0.20
C THR A 216 -6.33 -19.36 -0.73
N ASN A 217 -7.65 -19.26 -0.63
CA ASN A 217 -8.57 -20.01 -1.49
C ASN A 217 -9.44 -19.02 -2.27
N ILE A 218 -9.04 -18.72 -3.50
CA ILE A 218 -9.63 -17.68 -4.34
C ILE A 218 -9.89 -18.27 -5.72
N PRO A 219 -11.16 -18.36 -6.16
CA PRO A 219 -11.48 -18.74 -7.53
C PRO A 219 -10.82 -17.80 -8.55
N ASP A 220 -10.34 -18.34 -9.67
CA ASP A 220 -9.63 -17.57 -10.72
C ASP A 220 -10.39 -16.29 -11.14
N ARG A 221 -11.73 -16.37 -11.25
CA ARG A 221 -12.56 -15.21 -11.59
C ARG A 221 -12.48 -14.09 -10.55
N GLN A 222 -12.46 -14.43 -9.26
CA GLN A 222 -12.29 -13.44 -8.20
C GLN A 222 -10.86 -12.91 -8.19
N LEU A 223 -9.87 -13.78 -8.41
CA LEU A 223 -8.47 -13.40 -8.53
C LEU A 223 -8.28 -12.34 -9.64
N ARG A 224 -8.87 -12.57 -10.82
CA ARG A 224 -8.81 -11.67 -11.99
C ARG A 224 -9.61 -10.37 -11.86
N ASN A 225 -10.70 -10.37 -11.11
CA ASN A 225 -11.50 -9.15 -10.90
C ASN A 225 -11.01 -8.28 -9.75
N THR A 226 -10.34 -8.85 -8.74
CA THR A 226 -10.02 -8.13 -7.49
C THR A 226 -8.53 -8.03 -7.20
N TYR A 227 -7.78 -9.12 -7.31
CA TYR A 227 -6.42 -9.20 -6.75
C TYR A 227 -5.29 -9.04 -7.78
N LEU A 228 -5.51 -9.46 -9.03
CA LEU A 228 -4.55 -9.28 -10.12
C LEU A 228 -4.48 -7.85 -10.71
N PRO A 229 -5.58 -7.06 -10.77
CA PRO A 229 -5.54 -5.77 -11.47
C PRO A 229 -4.47 -4.77 -11.00
N PRO A 230 -4.16 -4.63 -9.69
CA PRO A 230 -3.06 -3.76 -9.25
C PRO A 230 -1.72 -4.16 -9.89
N PHE A 231 -1.41 -5.46 -9.92
CA PHE A 231 -0.19 -5.99 -10.53
C PHE A 231 -0.20 -5.83 -12.05
N GLU A 232 -1.31 -6.17 -12.73
CA GLU A 232 -1.42 -6.05 -14.19
C GLU A 232 -1.18 -4.60 -14.63
N SER A 233 -1.82 -3.64 -13.96
CA SER A 233 -1.71 -2.23 -14.30
C SER A 233 -0.31 -1.67 -14.00
N ALA A 234 0.31 -2.05 -12.88
CA ALA A 234 1.70 -1.67 -12.58
C ALA A 234 2.69 -2.22 -13.61
N ILE A 235 2.47 -3.44 -14.11
CA ILE A 235 3.35 -4.03 -15.13
C ILE A 235 3.14 -3.34 -16.48
N ARG A 236 1.90 -3.29 -16.96
CA ARG A 236 1.60 -2.86 -18.34
C ARG A 236 1.64 -1.34 -18.53
N GLU A 237 1.28 -0.56 -17.52
CA GLU A 237 1.12 0.89 -17.67
C GLU A 237 2.30 1.70 -17.11
N THR A 238 3.17 1.10 -16.29
CA THR A 238 4.34 1.80 -15.72
C THR A 238 5.66 1.07 -15.92
N ASN A 239 5.66 -0.05 -16.66
CA ASN A 239 6.85 -0.87 -16.91
C ASN A 239 7.57 -1.24 -15.61
N CYS A 240 6.83 -1.69 -14.58
CA CYS A 240 7.42 -2.18 -13.33
C CYS A 240 8.51 -3.22 -13.63
N ALA A 241 9.72 -3.02 -13.10
CA ALA A 241 10.90 -3.75 -13.53
C ALA A 241 10.93 -5.20 -13.02
N THR A 242 10.40 -5.44 -11.81
CA THR A 242 10.44 -6.75 -11.17
C THR A 242 9.13 -7.10 -10.46
N VAL A 243 8.91 -8.38 -10.22
CA VAL A 243 7.79 -8.93 -9.44
C VAL A 243 8.35 -9.88 -8.39
N MET A 244 7.85 -9.80 -7.17
CA MET A 244 8.19 -10.74 -6.10
C MET A 244 7.04 -11.73 -5.91
N THR A 245 7.33 -13.02 -5.84
CA THR A 245 6.32 -14.03 -5.51
C THR A 245 5.83 -13.87 -4.07
N SER A 246 4.64 -14.37 -3.76
CA SER A 246 4.14 -14.43 -2.39
C SER A 246 4.46 -15.77 -1.70
N PHE A 247 4.26 -15.79 -0.37
CA PHE A 247 4.43 -17.00 0.43
C PHE A 247 3.25 -17.98 0.33
N ASN A 248 2.02 -17.47 0.16
CA ASN A 248 0.81 -18.27 0.25
C ASN A 248 0.69 -19.32 -0.87
N ALA A 249 0.07 -20.44 -0.52
CA ALA A 249 -0.49 -21.37 -1.50
C ALA A 249 -1.82 -20.83 -2.02
N ASN A 250 -1.87 -20.46 -3.29
CA ASN A 250 -3.10 -20.08 -3.99
C ASN A 250 -3.82 -21.34 -4.45
N ASN A 251 -4.97 -21.65 -3.85
CA ASN A 251 -5.75 -22.87 -4.10
C ASN A 251 -4.89 -24.14 -3.97
N GLY A 252 -3.98 -24.17 -2.99
CA GLY A 252 -3.08 -25.30 -2.73
C GLY A 252 -1.75 -25.29 -3.52
N ILE A 253 -1.51 -24.30 -4.38
CA ILE A 253 -0.25 -24.19 -5.15
C ILE A 253 0.57 -22.97 -4.66
N PRO A 254 1.75 -23.16 -4.05
CA PRO A 254 2.64 -22.07 -3.63
C PRO A 254 2.98 -21.13 -4.78
N ALA A 255 2.95 -19.82 -4.57
CA ALA A 255 3.18 -18.86 -5.66
C ALA A 255 4.55 -19.05 -6.34
N SER A 256 5.61 -19.34 -5.57
CA SER A 256 6.95 -19.65 -6.10
C SER A 256 7.03 -20.93 -6.95
N GLY A 257 6.00 -21.79 -6.90
CA GLY A 257 5.88 -23.01 -7.71
C GLY A 257 4.70 -22.97 -8.69
N ASN A 258 4.04 -21.82 -8.88
CA ASN A 258 2.79 -21.72 -9.63
C ASN A 258 3.04 -21.33 -11.10
N GLU A 259 3.21 -22.33 -11.97
CA GLU A 259 3.47 -22.12 -13.40
C GLU A 259 2.32 -21.38 -14.11
N PHE A 260 1.06 -21.64 -13.72
CA PHE A 260 -0.09 -20.93 -14.30
C PHE A 260 0.00 -19.42 -14.05
N LEU A 261 0.25 -19.00 -12.81
CA LEU A 261 0.34 -17.57 -12.49
C LEU A 261 1.61 -16.93 -13.08
N LEU A 262 2.76 -17.58 -12.95
CA LEU A 262 4.04 -16.99 -13.34
C LEU A 262 4.35 -17.10 -14.82
N ARG A 263 3.86 -18.11 -15.55
CA ARG A 263 4.06 -18.22 -17.00
C ARG A 263 2.83 -17.86 -17.78
N ASP A 264 1.69 -18.48 -17.50
CA ASP A 264 0.51 -18.28 -18.35
C ASP A 264 -0.05 -16.87 -18.15
N VAL A 265 -0.32 -16.45 -16.91
CA VAL A 265 -0.84 -15.11 -16.64
C VAL A 265 0.25 -14.05 -16.82
N LEU A 266 1.32 -14.11 -16.04
CA LEU A 266 2.31 -13.04 -15.98
C LEU A 266 3.13 -12.89 -17.28
N ARG A 267 3.61 -13.99 -17.89
CA ARG A 267 4.46 -13.91 -19.10
C ARG A 267 3.66 -13.96 -20.39
N LYS A 268 2.74 -14.91 -20.56
CA LYS A 268 2.02 -15.09 -21.84
C LYS A 268 0.87 -14.11 -21.99
N GLU A 269 -0.03 -14.01 -21.03
CA GLU A 269 -1.15 -13.06 -21.10
C GLU A 269 -0.65 -11.62 -20.97
N TRP A 270 0.20 -11.32 -19.99
CA TRP A 270 0.63 -9.94 -19.70
C TRP A 270 1.85 -9.46 -20.48
N GLY A 271 2.64 -10.37 -21.07
CA GLY A 271 3.83 -10.00 -21.82
C GLY A 271 4.96 -9.44 -20.95
N PHE A 272 4.99 -9.78 -19.66
CA PHE A 272 6.02 -9.29 -18.74
C PHE A 272 7.41 -9.80 -19.17
N ASP A 273 8.39 -8.90 -19.34
CA ASP A 273 9.77 -9.22 -19.72
C ASP A 273 10.82 -8.86 -18.64
N GLY A 274 10.35 -8.47 -17.44
CA GLY A 274 11.17 -8.13 -16.28
C GLY A 274 11.60 -9.36 -15.47
N VAL A 275 12.03 -9.15 -14.22
CA VAL A 275 12.54 -10.22 -13.35
C VAL A 275 11.47 -10.68 -12.36
N VAL A 276 11.30 -11.99 -12.20
CA VAL A 276 10.57 -12.60 -11.06
C VAL A 276 11.58 -13.03 -10.01
N VAL A 277 11.47 -12.49 -8.80
CA VAL A 277 12.25 -12.91 -7.64
C VAL A 277 11.37 -13.68 -6.67
N SER A 278 11.89 -14.72 -6.04
CA SER A 278 11.17 -15.37 -4.94
C SER A 278 11.10 -14.43 -3.73
N ASP A 279 10.07 -14.56 -2.89
CA ASP A 279 10.18 -14.04 -1.53
C ASP A 279 11.27 -14.78 -0.74
N TRP A 280 11.65 -14.25 0.41
CA TRP A 280 12.72 -14.74 1.28
C TRP A 280 12.55 -16.23 1.61
N GLY A 281 13.40 -17.10 1.05
CA GLY A 281 13.36 -18.53 1.32
C GLY A 281 12.13 -19.27 0.78
N SER A 282 11.20 -18.59 0.11
CA SER A 282 9.89 -19.13 -0.31
C SER A 282 10.00 -20.33 -1.26
N VAL A 283 11.10 -20.47 -2.01
CA VAL A 283 11.37 -21.67 -2.82
C VAL A 283 11.52 -22.90 -1.94
N LYS A 284 12.32 -22.80 -0.87
CA LYS A 284 12.55 -23.90 0.08
C LYS A 284 11.31 -24.19 0.93
N GLU A 285 10.53 -23.18 1.26
CA GLU A 285 9.31 -23.33 2.06
C GLU A 285 8.22 -24.16 1.37
N MET A 286 8.28 -24.34 0.05
CA MET A 286 7.43 -25.29 -0.66
C MET A 286 7.53 -26.73 -0.12
N ILE A 287 8.66 -27.08 0.52
CA ILE A 287 8.82 -28.37 1.22
C ILE A 287 7.93 -28.44 2.46
N GLN A 288 7.95 -27.38 3.29
CA GLN A 288 7.15 -27.31 4.51
C GLN A 288 5.64 -27.30 4.20
N ILE A 289 5.25 -26.72 3.06
CA ILE A 289 3.88 -26.74 2.54
C ILE A 289 3.48 -28.16 2.08
N GLY A 290 4.43 -29.06 1.84
CA GLY A 290 4.21 -30.39 1.29
C GLY A 290 4.05 -30.41 -0.24
N PHE A 291 4.38 -29.30 -0.91
CA PHE A 291 4.37 -29.21 -2.37
C PHE A 291 5.64 -29.80 -3.00
N CYS A 292 6.76 -29.80 -2.28
CA CYS A 292 8.04 -30.37 -2.72
C CYS A 292 8.54 -31.43 -1.74
N GLU A 293 9.21 -32.48 -2.25
CA GLU A 293 9.80 -33.53 -1.42
C GLU A 293 11.07 -33.06 -0.69
N ASP A 294 11.94 -32.33 -1.41
CA ASP A 294 13.23 -31.87 -0.94
C ASP A 294 13.67 -30.57 -1.65
N THR A 295 14.89 -30.10 -1.35
CA THR A 295 15.46 -28.89 -1.95
C THR A 295 15.71 -29.01 -3.46
N LYS A 296 15.94 -30.23 -3.96
CA LYS A 296 16.13 -30.48 -5.39
C LYS A 296 14.81 -30.40 -6.15
N ASP A 297 13.74 -30.96 -5.61
CA ASP A 297 12.39 -30.81 -6.17
C ASP A 297 11.91 -29.36 -6.10
N ALA A 298 12.23 -28.64 -5.01
CA ALA A 298 11.96 -27.21 -4.88
C ALA A 298 12.67 -26.38 -5.95
N ALA A 299 13.96 -26.62 -6.20
CA ALA A 299 14.70 -25.97 -7.28
C ALA A 299 14.06 -26.25 -8.64
N ARG A 300 13.74 -27.52 -8.93
CA ARG A 300 13.11 -27.93 -10.18
C ARG A 300 11.78 -27.24 -10.42
N LYS A 301 10.91 -27.20 -9.41
CA LYS A 301 9.57 -26.60 -9.52
C LYS A 301 9.64 -25.08 -9.59
N GLY A 302 10.51 -24.43 -8.81
CA GLY A 302 10.68 -22.97 -8.86
C GLY A 302 11.17 -22.48 -10.23
N VAL A 303 12.22 -23.11 -10.77
CA VAL A 303 12.76 -22.75 -12.10
C VAL A 303 11.72 -22.98 -13.20
N ASN A 304 11.02 -24.13 -13.16
CA ASN A 304 9.98 -24.42 -14.14
C ASN A 304 8.74 -23.53 -13.97
N ALA A 305 8.41 -23.05 -12.77
CA ALA A 305 7.34 -22.09 -12.59
C ALA A 305 7.69 -20.72 -13.18
N GLY A 306 8.98 -20.37 -13.28
CA GLY A 306 9.43 -19.11 -13.87
C GLY A 306 9.91 -18.08 -12.84
N VAL A 307 10.38 -18.54 -11.68
CA VAL A 307 11.16 -17.72 -10.75
C VAL A 307 12.57 -17.56 -11.33
N ASP A 308 12.96 -16.31 -11.65
CA ASP A 308 14.25 -16.01 -12.26
C ASP A 308 15.37 -15.94 -11.21
N ILE A 309 15.08 -15.34 -10.05
CA ILE A 309 16.02 -15.20 -8.93
C ILE A 309 15.44 -15.88 -7.68
N GLU A 310 16.23 -16.77 -7.08
CA GLU A 310 15.97 -17.33 -5.76
C GLU A 310 16.60 -16.45 -4.66
N MET A 311 15.79 -16.06 -3.68
CA MET A 311 16.23 -15.29 -2.52
C MET A 311 16.58 -16.19 -1.33
N VAL A 312 17.86 -16.24 -0.97
CA VAL A 312 18.44 -16.78 0.27
C VAL A 312 18.33 -18.31 0.48
N SER A 313 17.40 -19.03 -0.16
CA SER A 313 17.22 -20.48 0.09
C SER A 313 18.36 -21.37 -0.41
N GLY A 314 19.05 -20.99 -1.49
CA GLY A 314 20.23 -21.68 -2.03
C GLY A 314 19.95 -22.97 -2.83
N CYS A 315 18.68 -23.35 -3.03
CA CYS A 315 18.32 -24.58 -3.73
C CYS A 315 18.77 -24.56 -5.20
N TYR A 316 18.77 -23.40 -5.86
CA TYR A 316 19.17 -23.25 -7.26
C TYR A 316 20.66 -23.49 -7.44
N LEU A 317 21.45 -22.84 -6.59
CA LEU A 317 22.90 -22.97 -6.58
C LEU A 317 23.35 -24.41 -6.28
N GLU A 318 22.57 -25.14 -5.49
CA GLU A 318 22.89 -26.52 -5.11
C GLU A 318 22.51 -27.56 -6.17
N HIS A 319 21.39 -27.36 -6.89
CA HIS A 319 20.76 -28.47 -7.63
C HIS A 319 20.57 -28.28 -9.14
N ILE A 320 20.67 -27.07 -9.71
CA ILE A 320 20.36 -26.86 -11.13
C ILE A 320 21.26 -27.68 -12.06
N GLU A 321 22.57 -27.80 -11.77
CA GLU A 321 23.50 -28.56 -12.62
C GLU A 321 23.11 -30.05 -12.69
N ALA A 322 22.78 -30.65 -11.54
CA ALA A 322 22.30 -32.03 -11.48
C ALA A 322 20.96 -32.21 -12.20
N LEU A 323 20.02 -31.29 -12.02
CA LEU A 323 18.72 -31.32 -12.68
C LEU A 323 18.81 -31.19 -14.21
N LEU A 324 19.78 -30.44 -14.72
CA LEU A 324 20.07 -30.36 -16.15
C LEU A 324 20.68 -31.66 -16.67
N ALA A 325 21.64 -32.24 -15.95
CA ALA A 325 22.25 -33.52 -16.30
C ALA A 325 21.21 -34.67 -16.33
N GLU A 326 20.18 -34.59 -15.48
CA GLU A 326 19.06 -35.54 -15.42
C GLU A 326 17.93 -35.25 -16.42
N GLY A 327 18.03 -34.18 -17.21
CA GLY A 327 16.98 -33.76 -18.16
C GLY A 327 15.68 -33.29 -17.48
N LYS A 328 15.72 -32.94 -16.19
CA LYS A 328 14.58 -32.41 -15.41
C LYS A 328 14.40 -30.90 -15.54
N LEU A 329 15.44 -30.21 -16.02
CA LEU A 329 15.41 -28.82 -16.45
C LEU A 329 15.96 -28.71 -17.88
N GLN A 330 15.63 -27.61 -18.55
CA GLN A 330 16.15 -27.28 -19.88
C GLN A 330 17.13 -26.11 -19.78
N GLN A 331 18.24 -26.17 -20.53
CA GLN A 331 19.22 -25.07 -20.59
C GLN A 331 18.55 -23.75 -20.99
N LYS A 332 17.58 -23.81 -21.92
CA LYS A 332 16.81 -22.66 -22.36
C LYS A 332 16.10 -21.94 -21.19
N THR A 333 15.54 -22.69 -20.23
CA THR A 333 14.86 -22.09 -19.06
C THR A 333 15.83 -21.27 -18.21
N ILE A 334 17.06 -21.77 -18.04
CA ILE A 334 18.13 -21.04 -17.32
C ILE A 334 18.55 -19.80 -18.11
N ASP A 335 18.76 -19.95 -19.41
CA ASP A 335 19.16 -18.85 -20.30
C ASP A 335 18.11 -17.73 -20.33
N ASP A 336 16.82 -18.10 -20.35
CA ASP A 336 15.71 -17.13 -20.31
C ASP A 336 15.66 -16.35 -18.99
N ALA A 337 15.83 -17.04 -17.85
CA ALA A 337 15.90 -16.39 -16.53
C ALA A 337 17.09 -15.41 -16.46
N VAL A 338 18.28 -15.87 -16.86
CA VAL A 338 19.49 -15.03 -16.86
C VAL A 338 19.36 -13.84 -17.80
N ARG A 339 18.73 -14.01 -18.97
CA ARG A 339 18.45 -12.90 -19.89
C ARG A 339 17.62 -11.80 -19.23
N ASN A 340 16.58 -12.16 -18.47
CA ASN A 340 15.76 -11.19 -17.73
C ASN A 340 16.58 -10.43 -16.68
N ILE A 341 17.48 -11.14 -15.97
CA ILE A 341 18.34 -10.55 -14.93
C ILE A 341 19.38 -9.60 -15.54
N LEU A 342 20.00 -9.99 -16.66
CA LEU A 342 20.93 -9.14 -17.40
C LEU A 342 20.21 -7.89 -17.94
N ARG A 343 18.98 -8.05 -18.46
CA ARG A 343 18.15 -6.92 -18.91
C ARG A 343 17.90 -5.91 -17.80
N LEU A 344 17.59 -6.37 -16.59
CA LEU A 344 17.45 -5.48 -15.42
C LEU A 344 18.74 -4.70 -15.17
N LYS A 345 19.90 -5.37 -15.19
CA LYS A 345 21.22 -4.73 -14.95
C LYS A 345 21.57 -3.69 -16.02
N PHE A 346 21.26 -3.96 -17.28
CA PHE A 346 21.40 -2.97 -18.36
C PHE A 346 20.44 -1.81 -18.21
N LYS A 347 19.16 -2.06 -17.89
CA LYS A 347 18.16 -1.00 -17.64
C LYS A 347 18.58 -0.08 -16.48
N LEU A 348 19.29 -0.61 -15.47
CA LEU A 348 19.83 0.16 -14.35
C LEU A 348 21.15 0.90 -14.66
N GLY A 349 21.72 0.73 -15.86
CA GLY A 349 23.00 1.34 -16.25
C GLY A 349 24.23 0.74 -15.53
N LEU A 350 24.08 -0.39 -14.85
CA LEU A 350 25.15 -0.96 -14.00
C LEU A 350 26.34 -1.49 -14.79
N PHE A 351 26.14 -1.89 -16.04
CA PHE A 351 27.24 -2.30 -16.91
C PHE A 351 28.18 -1.14 -17.26
N ASP A 352 27.63 0.07 -17.34
CA ASP A 352 28.34 1.29 -17.70
C ASP A 352 28.97 1.94 -16.45
N ASN A 353 28.22 2.06 -15.34
CA ASN A 353 28.75 2.47 -14.05
C ASN A 353 28.05 1.79 -12.86
N PRO A 354 28.67 0.80 -12.21
CA PRO A 354 28.09 0.12 -11.04
C PRO A 354 28.36 0.84 -9.71
N TYR A 355 29.18 1.89 -9.70
CA TYR A 355 29.67 2.51 -8.47
C TYR A 355 28.77 3.64 -7.96
N THR A 356 28.69 3.74 -6.65
CA THR A 356 27.95 4.77 -5.91
C THR A 356 28.86 5.96 -5.58
N ASP A 357 28.40 7.19 -5.77
CA ASP A 357 29.14 8.39 -5.40
C ASP A 357 29.07 8.67 -3.89
N VAL A 358 30.11 8.22 -3.17
CA VAL A 358 30.27 8.42 -1.72
C VAL A 358 30.71 9.83 -1.32
N LYS A 359 31.09 10.70 -2.27
CA LYS A 359 31.57 12.07 -2.00
C LYS A 359 30.48 13.12 -2.16
N SER A 360 29.39 12.78 -2.83
CA SER A 360 28.26 13.69 -3.04
C SER A 360 27.64 14.17 -1.73
N LYS A 361 27.14 15.41 -1.72
CA LYS A 361 26.40 15.95 -0.57
C LYS A 361 25.06 15.21 -0.48
N THR A 362 24.82 14.55 0.65
CA THR A 362 23.56 13.84 0.89
C THR A 362 22.37 14.79 0.93
N SER A 363 21.25 14.29 0.42
CA SER A 363 19.96 14.97 0.51
C SER A 363 19.01 14.43 1.56
N VAL A 364 19.45 13.42 2.30
CA VAL A 364 18.73 12.83 3.41
C VAL A 364 18.27 13.91 4.38
N TYR A 365 16.98 13.89 4.73
CA TYR A 365 16.32 14.88 5.59
C TYR A 365 16.44 16.34 5.12
N SER A 366 16.51 16.60 3.81
CA SER A 366 16.43 17.97 3.30
C SER A 366 15.11 18.62 3.74
N LYS A 367 15.07 19.97 3.75
CA LYS A 367 13.84 20.71 4.10
C LYS A 367 12.67 20.31 3.20
N GLU A 368 12.96 20.10 1.92
CA GLU A 368 12.00 19.67 0.91
C GLU A 368 11.49 18.25 1.20
N HIS A 369 12.37 17.31 1.56
CA HIS A 369 11.96 15.95 1.92
C HIS A 369 11.07 15.94 3.17
N LEU A 370 11.48 16.68 4.22
CA LEU A 370 10.70 16.79 5.46
C LEU A 370 9.35 17.50 5.21
N GLN A 371 9.30 18.50 4.33
CA GLN A 371 8.06 19.16 3.97
C GLN A 371 7.10 18.22 3.21
N ALA A 372 7.62 17.41 2.29
CA ALA A 372 6.84 16.39 1.60
C ALA A 372 6.28 15.33 2.56
N ALA A 373 7.10 14.83 3.50
CA ALA A 373 6.65 13.89 4.52
C ALA A 373 5.58 14.48 5.44
N LYS A 374 5.72 15.76 5.82
CA LYS A 374 4.70 16.48 6.60
C LYS A 374 3.38 16.62 5.83
N GLN A 375 3.44 17.03 4.56
CA GLN A 375 2.27 17.14 3.71
C GLN A 375 1.57 15.79 3.52
N ALA A 376 2.33 14.72 3.28
CA ALA A 376 1.77 13.37 3.16
C ALA A 376 1.05 12.93 4.44
N ALA A 377 1.63 13.21 5.61
CA ALA A 377 0.99 12.96 6.90
C ALA A 377 -0.32 13.75 7.05
N GLU A 378 -0.30 15.07 6.82
CA GLU A 378 -1.52 15.91 6.90
C GLU A 378 -2.65 15.43 5.99
N GLU A 379 -2.33 15.05 4.75
CA GLU A 379 -3.33 14.56 3.79
C GLU A 379 -3.81 13.14 4.10
N SER A 380 -3.05 12.35 4.88
CA SER A 380 -3.42 10.98 5.30
C SER A 380 -4.35 10.92 6.52
N PHE A 381 -4.40 11.97 7.34
CA PHE A 381 -5.16 11.93 8.59
C PHE A 381 -6.65 11.97 8.34
N VAL A 382 -7.36 11.03 8.98
CA VAL A 382 -8.80 10.87 8.82
C VAL A 382 -9.50 11.34 10.08
N LEU A 383 -10.31 12.39 9.96
CA LEU A 383 -11.17 12.85 11.04
C LEU A 383 -12.40 11.94 11.11
N LEU A 384 -12.49 11.12 12.15
CA LEU A 384 -13.58 10.15 12.31
C LEU A 384 -14.80 10.74 13.03
N LYS A 385 -14.54 11.64 13.99
CA LYS A 385 -15.56 12.33 14.78
C LYS A 385 -15.08 13.73 15.15
N ASN A 386 -15.97 14.71 15.15
CA ASN A 386 -15.70 16.07 15.63
C ASN A 386 -16.97 16.72 16.22
N LYS A 387 -17.32 16.32 17.44
CA LYS A 387 -18.51 16.82 18.14
C LYS A 387 -18.35 18.30 18.47
N ASN A 388 -19.41 19.08 18.26
CA ASN A 388 -19.48 20.51 18.57
C ASN A 388 -18.36 21.36 17.92
N ASN A 389 -17.74 20.87 16.83
CA ASN A 389 -16.62 21.52 16.15
C ASN A 389 -15.49 21.91 17.14
N ILE A 390 -15.10 20.96 18.00
CA ILE A 390 -14.02 21.18 18.95
C ILE A 390 -12.67 21.34 18.27
N LEU A 391 -12.47 20.63 17.15
CA LEU A 391 -11.37 20.86 16.23
C LEU A 391 -11.84 21.74 15.05
N PRO A 392 -10.99 22.67 14.57
CA PRO A 392 -9.65 22.99 15.10
C PRO A 392 -9.72 23.73 16.44
N LEU A 393 -8.67 23.57 17.25
CA LEU A 393 -8.54 24.16 18.57
C LEU A 393 -8.58 25.69 18.50
N LYS A 394 -9.43 26.28 19.33
CA LYS A 394 -9.62 27.74 19.41
C LYS A 394 -8.51 28.38 20.24
N LYS A 395 -8.20 29.65 19.95
CA LYS A 395 -7.23 30.48 20.71
C LYS A 395 -7.56 30.62 22.21
N SER A 396 -8.81 30.33 22.59
CA SER A 396 -9.27 30.33 23.99
C SER A 396 -8.74 29.14 24.79
N VAL A 397 -8.30 28.07 24.15
CA VAL A 397 -7.63 26.95 24.80
C VAL A 397 -6.23 27.42 25.22
N LYS A 398 -5.97 27.47 26.52
CA LYS A 398 -4.70 27.95 27.11
C LYS A 398 -3.90 26.86 27.79
N THR A 399 -4.56 25.80 28.27
CA THR A 399 -3.90 24.65 28.87
C THR A 399 -4.39 23.37 28.21
N ILE A 400 -3.46 22.54 27.74
CA ILE A 400 -3.76 21.25 27.10
C ILE A 400 -3.03 20.14 27.87
N ALA A 401 -3.77 19.10 28.26
CA ALA A 401 -3.19 17.87 28.75
C ALA A 401 -2.86 16.96 27.56
N ILE A 402 -1.60 16.56 27.42
CA ILE A 402 -1.14 15.57 26.44
C ILE A 402 -0.94 14.26 27.20
N ILE A 403 -1.74 13.25 26.87
CA ILE A 403 -1.80 12.01 27.62
C ILE A 403 -1.70 10.81 26.70
N GLY A 404 -0.99 9.77 27.11
CA GLY A 404 -0.99 8.47 26.44
C GLY A 404 0.36 8.06 25.86
N PRO A 405 0.55 6.74 25.63
CA PRO A 405 1.84 6.16 25.29
C PRO A 405 2.37 6.62 23.93
N MET A 406 1.50 7.06 23.01
CA MET A 406 1.86 7.42 21.64
C MET A 406 2.23 8.90 21.46
N ALA A 407 2.15 9.72 22.52
CA ALA A 407 2.39 11.16 22.43
C ALA A 407 3.86 11.54 22.16
N ASP A 408 4.81 10.72 22.61
CA ASP A 408 6.26 10.92 22.47
C ASP A 408 7.00 9.60 22.16
N ALA A 409 6.48 8.85 21.18
CA ALA A 409 7.00 7.55 20.76
C ALA A 409 7.65 7.64 19.36
N PRO A 410 8.90 8.14 19.24
CA PRO A 410 9.49 8.45 17.93
C PRO A 410 9.76 7.22 17.05
N HIS A 411 10.00 6.05 17.64
CA HIS A 411 10.14 4.84 16.83
C HIS A 411 8.79 4.36 16.32
N ASP A 412 7.80 4.25 17.21
CA ASP A 412 6.47 3.75 16.86
C ASP A 412 5.72 4.67 15.90
N GLN A 413 5.96 5.98 15.96
CA GLN A 413 5.41 6.93 14.98
C GLN A 413 5.81 6.61 13.53
N MET A 414 6.99 6.03 13.31
CA MET A 414 7.43 5.66 11.96
C MET A 414 6.63 4.49 11.38
N GLY A 415 6.11 3.60 12.23
CA GLY A 415 5.38 2.40 11.82
C GLY A 415 6.29 1.22 11.51
N THR A 416 5.69 0.17 10.94
CA THR A 416 6.40 -1.06 10.55
C THR A 416 7.25 -0.84 9.30
N TRP A 417 8.15 -1.78 8.97
CA TRP A 417 9.01 -1.73 7.77
C TRP A 417 9.96 -0.52 7.63
N THR A 418 10.40 0.05 8.75
CA THR A 418 11.30 1.21 8.78
C THR A 418 12.76 0.84 9.11
N PHE A 419 13.38 -0.04 8.34
CA PHE A 419 14.74 -0.55 8.64
C PHE A 419 15.81 0.53 8.72
N ASP A 420 15.68 1.58 7.91
CA ASP A 420 16.68 2.63 7.76
C ASP A 420 16.28 3.94 8.46
N GLY A 421 15.08 3.99 9.04
CA GLY A 421 14.55 5.15 9.75
C GLY A 421 15.23 5.41 11.09
N GLU A 422 15.29 6.68 11.50
CA GLU A 422 16.04 7.09 12.69
C GLU A 422 15.12 7.79 13.71
N LYS A 423 14.99 7.19 14.89
CA LYS A 423 14.18 7.77 15.98
C LYS A 423 14.60 9.19 16.36
N ALA A 424 15.89 9.51 16.24
CA ALA A 424 16.44 10.82 16.60
C ALA A 424 15.97 11.95 15.66
N MET A 425 15.55 11.59 14.44
CA MET A 425 15.08 12.53 13.44
C MET A 425 13.55 12.64 13.40
N THR A 426 12.85 11.77 14.13
CA THR A 426 11.39 11.76 14.17
C THR A 426 10.87 12.81 15.15
N GLN A 427 10.02 13.71 14.64
CA GLN A 427 9.41 14.77 15.42
C GLN A 427 8.06 14.28 15.97
N THR A 428 7.98 14.07 17.28
CA THR A 428 6.78 13.56 17.96
C THR A 428 5.72 14.65 18.18
N PRO A 429 4.43 14.29 18.40
CA PRO A 429 3.40 15.28 18.72
C PRO A 429 3.76 16.12 19.94
N LEU A 430 4.27 15.51 21.02
CA LEU A 430 4.67 16.23 22.22
C LEU A 430 5.74 17.28 21.92
N GLN A 431 6.79 16.90 21.20
CA GLN A 431 7.89 17.78 20.83
C GLN A 431 7.41 18.92 19.94
N ALA A 432 6.66 18.59 18.88
CA ALA A 432 6.16 19.56 17.91
C ALA A 432 5.18 20.57 18.55
N LEU A 433 4.24 20.10 19.37
CA LEU A 433 3.27 20.96 20.06
C LEU A 433 3.98 21.96 20.99
N ARG A 434 4.93 21.48 21.81
CA ARG A 434 5.74 22.34 22.68
C ARG A 434 6.56 23.35 21.90
N GLN A 435 7.24 22.91 20.83
CA GLN A 435 8.09 23.77 20.02
C GLN A 435 7.29 24.87 19.29
N GLN A 436 6.14 24.51 18.71
CA GLN A 436 5.37 25.42 17.87
C GLN A 436 4.44 26.34 18.68
N TYR A 437 3.86 25.85 19.78
CA TYR A 437 2.78 26.53 20.50
C TYR A 437 3.05 26.72 22.00
N GLY A 438 4.18 26.25 22.53
CA GLY A 438 4.48 26.32 23.97
C GLY A 438 4.62 27.74 24.55
N LYS A 439 4.70 28.77 23.69
CA LYS A 439 4.66 30.18 24.10
C LYS A 439 3.24 30.67 24.40
N ASP A 440 2.24 30.11 23.72
CA ASP A 440 0.84 30.56 23.78
C ASP A 440 -0.07 29.60 24.56
N VAL A 441 0.34 28.33 24.65
CA VAL A 441 -0.40 27.23 25.29
C VAL A 441 0.50 26.50 26.27
N LYS A 442 0.00 26.32 27.50
CA LYS A 442 0.63 25.47 28.51
C LYS A 442 0.32 24.00 28.22
N PHE A 443 1.36 23.18 28.06
CA PHE A 443 1.20 21.73 27.89
C PHE A 443 1.55 20.98 29.16
N ILE A 444 0.61 20.20 29.69
CA ILE A 444 0.84 19.27 30.80
C ILE A 444 0.93 17.87 30.20
N TYR A 445 2.06 17.21 30.35
CA TYR A 445 2.28 15.89 29.77
C TYR A 445 2.31 14.82 30.85
N GLU A 446 1.52 13.77 30.66
CA GLU A 446 1.57 12.56 31.47
C GLU A 446 1.43 11.34 30.56
N GLN A 447 2.40 10.44 30.57
CA GLN A 447 2.37 9.29 29.66
C GLN A 447 1.17 8.36 29.95
N GLY A 448 0.80 8.22 31.23
CA GLY A 448 -0.29 7.35 31.69
C GLY A 448 0.03 5.85 31.63
N LEU A 449 0.48 5.38 30.47
CA LEU A 449 0.92 4.00 30.19
C LEU A 449 2.29 4.03 29.53
N SER A 450 3.19 3.10 29.84
CA SER A 450 4.56 3.14 29.32
C SER A 450 4.67 2.79 27.82
N PHE A 451 3.73 1.99 27.30
CA PHE A 451 3.62 1.58 25.89
C PHE A 451 2.17 1.12 25.61
N SER A 452 1.77 0.92 24.34
CA SER A 452 0.36 0.65 24.02
C SER A 452 -0.21 -0.64 24.61
N ARG A 453 0.61 -1.67 24.86
CA ARG A 453 0.16 -2.93 25.49
C ARG A 453 0.23 -2.94 27.02
N ASP A 454 0.63 -1.83 27.64
CA ASP A 454 0.80 -1.76 29.09
C ASP A 454 -0.57 -1.84 29.81
N ASN A 455 -0.64 -2.69 30.84
CA ASN A 455 -1.83 -2.86 31.68
C ASN A 455 -1.67 -2.19 33.06
N ASN A 456 -0.54 -1.52 33.32
CA ASN A 456 -0.27 -0.88 34.60
C ASN A 456 -1.04 0.44 34.76
N THR A 457 -2.08 0.42 35.58
CA THR A 457 -2.97 1.58 35.81
C THR A 457 -2.48 2.53 36.91
N GLN A 458 -1.32 2.29 37.55
CA GLN A 458 -0.83 3.07 38.69
C GLN A 458 -0.65 4.57 38.39
N ASN A 459 -0.35 4.92 37.13
CA ASN A 459 -0.16 6.32 36.72
C ASN A 459 -1.46 7.00 36.24
N PHE A 460 -2.61 6.32 36.28
CA PHE A 460 -3.89 6.92 35.84
C PHE A 460 -4.27 8.13 36.68
N SER A 461 -3.99 8.09 37.99
CA SER A 461 -4.27 9.22 38.88
C SER A 461 -3.52 10.49 38.46
N LYS A 462 -2.26 10.37 38.03
CA LYS A 462 -1.47 11.50 37.50
C LYS A 462 -2.03 12.02 36.19
N ALA A 463 -2.38 11.13 35.27
CA ALA A 463 -3.02 11.48 34.01
C ALA A 463 -4.34 12.23 34.23
N VAL A 464 -5.19 11.75 35.14
CA VAL A 464 -6.44 12.40 35.53
C VAL A 464 -6.20 13.77 36.19
N GLN A 465 -5.20 13.90 37.06
CA GLN A 465 -4.83 15.18 37.67
C GLN A 465 -4.33 16.21 36.63
N ALA A 466 -3.56 15.77 35.65
CA ALA A 466 -3.12 16.60 34.53
C ALA A 466 -4.31 17.07 33.68
N ALA A 467 -5.23 16.14 33.37
CA ALA A 467 -6.46 16.42 32.66
C ALA A 467 -7.35 17.46 33.37
N GLN A 468 -7.55 17.32 34.69
CA GLN A 468 -8.39 18.25 35.47
C GLN A 468 -7.87 19.70 35.44
N GLN A 469 -6.55 19.89 35.32
CA GLN A 469 -5.90 21.19 35.23
C GLN A 469 -5.94 21.81 33.82
N ALA A 470 -6.36 21.07 32.80
CA ALA A 470 -6.38 21.51 31.42
C ALA A 470 -7.77 21.99 30.97
N ASP A 471 -7.80 22.74 29.86
CA ASP A 471 -9.03 23.11 29.16
C ASP A 471 -9.51 21.98 28.26
N LEU A 472 -8.58 21.14 27.78
CA LEU A 472 -8.81 20.05 26.83
C LEU A 472 -7.75 18.96 26.98
N ILE A 473 -8.13 17.72 26.65
CA ILE A 473 -7.27 16.54 26.68
C ILE A 473 -6.98 16.08 25.25
N LEU A 474 -5.70 15.87 24.93
CA LEU A 474 -5.23 15.14 23.77
C LEU A 474 -4.79 13.74 24.22
N ALA A 475 -5.57 12.71 23.92
CA ALA A 475 -5.29 11.32 24.25
C ALA A 475 -4.65 10.60 23.06
N PHE A 476 -3.34 10.34 23.12
CA PHE A 476 -2.57 9.64 22.09
C PHE A 476 -2.49 8.14 22.40
N VAL A 477 -3.25 7.35 21.65
CA VAL A 477 -3.38 5.90 21.82
C VAL A 477 -3.09 5.18 20.50
N GLY A 478 -3.05 3.85 20.54
CA GLY A 478 -2.96 3.03 19.32
C GLY A 478 -2.08 1.80 19.51
N GLU A 479 -1.17 1.60 18.58
CA GLU A 479 -0.32 0.42 18.47
C GLU A 479 1.16 0.80 18.36
N GLU A 480 2.05 0.01 18.96
CA GLU A 480 3.48 0.05 18.67
C GLU A 480 3.73 -0.38 17.21
N ALA A 481 4.81 0.10 16.59
CA ALA A 481 5.13 -0.21 15.19
C ALA A 481 5.19 -1.73 14.92
N ILE A 482 5.71 -2.49 15.89
CA ILE A 482 5.86 -3.95 15.84
C ILE A 482 4.54 -4.72 15.84
N LEU A 483 3.41 -4.10 16.17
CA LEU A 483 2.11 -4.78 16.16
C LEU A 483 1.53 -4.91 14.76
N SER A 484 2.19 -4.38 13.73
CA SER A 484 1.82 -4.50 12.33
C SER A 484 3.02 -4.87 11.46
N GLY A 485 2.78 -5.13 10.18
CA GLY A 485 3.75 -5.71 9.25
C GLY A 485 3.81 -7.23 9.34
N GLU A 486 4.90 -7.77 8.80
CA GLU A 486 5.08 -9.21 8.59
C GLU A 486 5.07 -10.00 9.91
N ALA A 487 4.38 -11.14 9.90
CA ALA A 487 4.15 -12.07 11.01
C ALA A 487 3.38 -11.51 12.23
N HIS A 488 2.98 -10.23 12.23
CA HIS A 488 2.33 -9.58 13.38
C HIS A 488 0.80 -9.54 13.22
N SER A 489 0.20 -10.72 13.03
CA SER A 489 -1.26 -10.87 12.92
C SER A 489 -1.92 -10.82 14.30
N LEU A 490 -3.09 -10.18 14.41
CA LEU A 490 -3.83 -10.05 15.66
C LEU A 490 -5.19 -10.75 15.58
N ALA A 491 -5.46 -11.66 16.51
CA ALA A 491 -6.77 -12.33 16.58
C ALA A 491 -7.89 -11.38 17.05
N ASP A 492 -7.56 -10.40 17.89
CA ASP A 492 -8.43 -9.30 18.31
C ASP A 492 -7.79 -7.98 17.86
N ILE A 493 -8.57 -7.05 17.33
CA ILE A 493 -8.10 -5.74 16.84
C ILE A 493 -8.67 -4.56 17.64
N ASN A 494 -9.10 -4.80 18.89
CA ASN A 494 -9.29 -3.74 19.88
C ASN A 494 -7.95 -3.05 20.21
N LEU A 495 -8.00 -1.86 20.81
CA LEU A 495 -6.83 -1.27 21.47
C LEU A 495 -6.25 -2.26 22.50
N LYS A 496 -4.92 -2.30 22.59
CA LYS A 496 -4.22 -3.17 23.53
C LYS A 496 -3.96 -2.47 24.85
N GLY A 497 -3.57 -3.27 25.85
CA GLY A 497 -3.30 -2.78 27.19
C GLY A 497 -4.53 -2.17 27.85
N ALA A 498 -4.29 -1.27 28.81
CA ALA A 498 -5.34 -0.55 29.52
C ALA A 498 -5.68 0.81 28.87
N GLN A 499 -5.46 0.97 27.55
CA GLN A 499 -5.67 2.25 26.85
C GLN A 499 -7.14 2.69 26.85
N THR A 500 -8.06 1.75 26.68
CA THR A 500 -9.50 1.99 26.76
C THR A 500 -9.91 2.50 28.15
N GLU A 501 -9.39 1.87 29.20
CA GLU A 501 -9.62 2.25 30.59
C GLU A 501 -9.01 3.62 30.91
N LEU A 502 -7.86 3.95 30.32
CA LEU A 502 -7.27 5.29 30.43
C LEU A 502 -8.22 6.33 29.82
N ILE A 503 -8.71 6.13 28.59
CA ILE A 503 -9.67 7.06 27.95
C ILE A 503 -10.95 7.19 28.79
N GLU A 504 -11.44 6.09 29.35
CA GLU A 504 -12.61 6.10 30.23
C GLU A 504 -12.37 6.91 31.53
N ALA A 505 -11.18 6.81 32.12
CA ALA A 505 -10.82 7.62 33.28
C ALA A 505 -10.71 9.11 32.92
N LEU A 506 -10.20 9.43 31.73
CA LEU A 506 -10.09 10.80 31.24
C LEU A 506 -11.45 11.42 30.92
N SER A 507 -12.37 10.68 30.28
CA SER A 507 -13.71 11.18 29.95
C SER A 507 -14.54 11.52 31.20
N LYS A 508 -14.34 10.77 32.30
CA LYS A 508 -14.97 11.03 33.61
C LYS A 508 -14.55 12.36 34.25
N THR A 509 -13.51 13.03 33.76
CA THR A 509 -13.13 14.37 34.25
C THR A 509 -14.09 15.48 33.81
N GLY A 510 -14.94 15.22 32.81
CA GLY A 510 -15.83 16.21 32.21
C GLY A 510 -15.11 17.22 31.29
N LYS A 511 -13.79 17.07 31.09
CA LYS A 511 -13.03 17.86 30.13
C LYS A 511 -13.21 17.28 28.72
N PRO A 512 -13.19 18.12 27.68
CA PRO A 512 -13.28 17.60 26.33
C PRO A 512 -12.10 16.69 25.97
N VAL A 513 -12.40 15.54 25.36
CA VAL A 513 -11.40 14.53 24.98
C VAL A 513 -11.25 14.48 23.46
N VAL A 514 -10.05 14.75 22.97
CA VAL A 514 -9.66 14.51 21.57
C VAL A 514 -8.74 13.30 21.55
N THR A 515 -9.19 12.21 20.95
CA THR A 515 -8.42 10.96 20.85
C THR A 515 -7.70 10.92 19.50
N LEU A 516 -6.40 10.70 19.53
CA LEU A 516 -5.53 10.58 18.37
C LEU A 516 -4.99 9.15 18.32
N VAL A 517 -5.35 8.40 17.28
CA VAL A 517 -5.03 6.97 17.16
C VAL A 517 -3.90 6.79 16.15
N MET A 518 -2.78 6.21 16.59
CA MET A 518 -1.67 5.80 15.72
C MET A 518 -1.62 4.27 15.60
N ALA A 519 -1.91 3.72 14.43
CA ALA A 519 -1.95 2.26 14.24
C ALA A 519 -1.74 1.84 12.77
N GLY A 520 -1.36 0.58 12.57
CA GLY A 520 -1.04 0.02 11.25
C GLY A 520 -2.23 -0.56 10.48
N ARG A 521 -3.40 -0.66 11.11
CA ARG A 521 -4.59 -1.36 10.60
C ARG A 521 -5.87 -0.65 11.05
N PRO A 522 -7.04 -0.98 10.50
CA PRO A 522 -8.32 -0.71 11.16
C PRO A 522 -8.40 -1.35 12.54
N LEU A 523 -8.95 -0.61 13.52
CA LEU A 523 -9.19 -1.09 14.88
C LEU A 523 -10.68 -1.07 15.21
N THR A 524 -11.11 -1.96 16.10
CA THR A 524 -12.47 -1.97 16.68
C THR A 524 -12.52 -1.03 17.89
N ILE A 525 -12.79 0.25 17.63
CA ILE A 525 -12.68 1.35 18.61
C ILE A 525 -14.02 2.08 18.90
N ALA A 526 -15.14 1.35 18.84
CA ALA A 526 -16.47 1.93 19.00
C ALA A 526 -16.63 2.62 20.38
N LYS A 527 -16.12 1.98 21.44
CA LYS A 527 -16.18 2.52 22.81
C LYS A 527 -15.37 3.83 22.92
N GLU A 528 -14.18 3.89 22.34
CA GLU A 528 -13.34 5.09 22.38
C GLU A 528 -13.98 6.26 21.62
N ILE A 529 -14.64 5.96 20.50
CA ILE A 529 -15.39 6.97 19.75
C ILE A 529 -16.51 7.55 20.60
N GLU A 530 -17.24 6.74 21.37
CA GLU A 530 -18.28 7.22 22.28
C GLU A 530 -17.72 8.09 23.40
N LEU A 531 -16.60 7.66 24.00
CA LEU A 531 -15.94 8.36 25.11
C LEU A 531 -15.25 9.68 24.71
N SER A 532 -15.04 9.91 23.41
CA SER A 532 -14.30 11.07 22.88
C SER A 532 -15.22 12.12 22.26
N ASP A 533 -14.85 13.40 22.35
CA ASP A 533 -15.53 14.48 21.63
C ASP A 533 -15.04 14.59 20.18
N ALA A 534 -13.75 14.32 19.93
CA ALA A 534 -13.21 14.18 18.57
C ALA A 534 -12.26 12.98 18.47
N VAL A 535 -12.17 12.40 17.28
CA VAL A 535 -11.27 11.29 16.98
C VAL A 535 -10.55 11.53 15.65
N LEU A 536 -9.22 11.54 15.68
CA LEU A 536 -8.36 11.56 14.51
C LEU A 536 -7.64 10.22 14.38
N TYR A 537 -7.72 9.61 13.20
CA TYR A 537 -6.92 8.46 12.84
C TYR A 537 -5.68 8.91 12.08
N LEU A 538 -4.50 8.68 12.67
CA LEU A 538 -3.23 9.19 12.19
C LEU A 538 -2.41 8.16 11.40
N TRP A 539 -2.84 6.90 11.43
CA TRP A 539 -2.03 5.76 11.00
C TRP A 539 -0.67 5.76 11.73
N HIS A 540 0.38 5.20 11.13
CA HIS A 540 1.75 5.54 11.49
C HIS A 540 2.26 6.61 10.52
N PRO A 541 2.45 7.87 10.97
CA PRO A 541 2.60 9.02 10.07
C PRO A 541 4.02 9.31 9.60
N GLY A 542 5.02 8.55 10.05
CA GLY A 542 6.42 8.75 9.63
C GLY A 542 7.14 9.85 10.39
N THR A 543 8.24 10.35 9.82
CA THR A 543 9.20 11.26 10.48
C THR A 543 8.56 12.58 10.94
N MET A 544 7.58 13.08 10.19
CA MET A 544 7.00 14.41 10.37
C MET A 544 5.55 14.39 10.91
N GLY A 545 5.14 13.28 11.52
CA GLY A 545 3.82 13.11 12.10
C GLY A 545 3.45 14.13 13.18
N GLY A 546 4.36 14.43 14.11
CA GLY A 546 4.11 15.44 15.16
C GLY A 546 3.80 16.83 14.61
N PRO A 547 4.64 17.39 13.73
CA PRO A 547 4.36 18.65 13.05
C PRO A 547 3.05 18.66 12.25
N ALA A 548 2.72 17.58 11.55
CA ALA A 548 1.44 17.44 10.84
C ALA A 548 0.24 17.45 11.80
N VAL A 549 0.33 16.72 12.93
CA VAL A 549 -0.70 16.70 13.98
C VAL A 549 -0.90 18.10 14.54
N ALA A 550 0.17 18.83 14.82
CA ALA A 550 0.11 20.18 15.35
C ALA A 550 -0.60 21.15 14.37
N ASP A 551 -0.33 21.03 13.07
CA ASP A 551 -0.97 21.87 12.06
C ASP A 551 -2.47 21.54 11.89
N ILE A 552 -2.84 20.27 11.96
CA ILE A 552 -4.25 19.83 11.92
C ILE A 552 -5.00 20.29 13.18
N LEU A 553 -4.44 20.07 14.37
CA LEU A 553 -5.09 20.42 15.64
C LEU A 553 -5.39 21.92 15.72
N PHE A 554 -4.50 22.78 15.24
CA PHE A 554 -4.67 24.23 15.28
C PHE A 554 -5.23 24.83 13.98
N GLY A 555 -5.65 24.00 13.02
CA GLY A 555 -6.32 24.43 11.79
C GLY A 555 -5.44 25.20 10.81
N LYS A 556 -4.12 25.03 10.88
CA LYS A 556 -3.19 25.45 9.80
C LYS A 556 -3.35 24.57 8.56
N SER A 557 -3.64 23.29 8.80
CA SER A 557 -4.04 22.32 7.78
C SER A 557 -5.44 21.79 8.13
N ILE A 558 -6.19 21.38 7.12
CA ILE A 558 -7.56 20.89 7.29
C ILE A 558 -7.60 19.40 6.92
N PRO A 559 -8.16 18.52 7.78
CA PRO A 559 -8.29 17.10 7.47
C PRO A 559 -9.00 16.89 6.12
N SER A 560 -8.37 16.08 5.27
CA SER A 560 -8.90 15.68 3.96
C SER A 560 -8.74 14.18 3.68
N GLY A 561 -8.17 13.41 4.61
CA GLY A 561 -8.01 11.98 4.48
C GLY A 561 -9.36 11.26 4.52
N LYS A 562 -9.47 10.18 3.74
CA LYS A 562 -10.63 9.29 3.64
C LYS A 562 -10.18 7.85 3.87
N LEU A 563 -10.99 7.02 4.53
CA LEU A 563 -10.62 5.65 4.83
C LEU A 563 -10.42 4.81 3.55
N PRO A 564 -9.25 4.20 3.32
CA PRO A 564 -9.01 3.30 2.18
C PRO A 564 -9.48 1.85 2.45
N VAL A 565 -10.03 1.62 3.65
CA VAL A 565 -10.48 0.32 4.15
C VAL A 565 -11.64 0.53 5.13
N THR A 566 -12.59 -0.39 5.14
CA THR A 566 -13.75 -0.41 6.03
C THR A 566 -13.33 -0.78 7.45
N PHE A 567 -13.87 -0.08 8.45
CA PHE A 567 -13.61 -0.36 9.86
C PHE A 567 -14.74 -1.23 10.43
N PRO A 568 -14.46 -2.46 10.87
CA PRO A 568 -15.46 -3.29 11.55
C PRO A 568 -15.82 -2.71 12.92
N LYS A 569 -17.03 -3.00 13.40
CA LYS A 569 -17.43 -2.78 14.81
C LYS A 569 -16.85 -3.85 15.72
N TYR A 570 -16.82 -5.09 15.22
CA TYR A 570 -16.34 -6.27 15.93
C TYR A 570 -15.50 -7.13 14.99
N VAL A 571 -14.49 -7.81 15.54
CA VAL A 571 -13.67 -8.76 14.79
C VAL A 571 -14.51 -9.84 14.09
N GLY A 572 -15.64 -10.24 14.70
CA GLY A 572 -16.57 -11.23 14.14
C GLY A 572 -17.26 -10.82 12.83
N GLN A 573 -17.19 -9.53 12.44
CA GLN A 573 -17.68 -9.05 11.14
C GLN A 573 -16.68 -9.28 10.00
N ILE A 574 -15.43 -9.68 10.29
CA ILE A 574 -14.40 -9.82 9.28
C ILE A 574 -14.63 -11.09 8.44
N PRO A 575 -14.59 -11.01 7.10
CA PRO A 575 -14.34 -9.80 6.30
C PRO A 575 -15.59 -8.93 6.12
N VAL A 576 -15.43 -7.61 6.25
CA VAL A 576 -16.43 -6.58 5.91
C VAL A 576 -15.78 -5.54 5.02
N TYR A 577 -16.40 -5.24 3.87
CA TYR A 577 -15.84 -4.36 2.84
C TYR A 577 -16.95 -3.80 1.95
N TYR A 578 -16.73 -2.64 1.33
CA TYR A 578 -17.80 -1.85 0.69
C TYR A 578 -18.31 -2.43 -0.64
N ASN A 579 -17.42 -3.09 -1.41
CA ASN A 579 -17.70 -3.67 -2.71
C ASN A 579 -18.04 -5.16 -2.61
N HIS A 580 -18.86 -5.54 -1.63
CA HIS A 580 -19.40 -6.88 -1.50
C HIS A 580 -20.47 -7.15 -2.56
N ASP A 581 -20.64 -8.42 -2.92
CA ASP A 581 -21.65 -8.83 -3.89
C ASP A 581 -23.07 -8.60 -3.38
N LYS A 582 -24.01 -8.44 -4.32
CA LYS A 582 -25.44 -8.54 -4.02
C LYS A 582 -25.77 -9.94 -3.51
N ILE A 583 -26.59 -9.99 -2.47
CA ILE A 583 -27.05 -11.23 -1.84
C ILE A 583 -28.57 -11.37 -1.95
N GLY A 584 -29.08 -12.60 -1.85
CA GLY A 584 -30.52 -12.88 -2.02
C GLY A 584 -31.42 -12.39 -0.88
N ARG A 585 -30.87 -12.11 0.31
CA ARG A 585 -31.62 -11.64 1.49
C ARG A 585 -30.86 -10.50 2.21
N PRO A 586 -30.74 -9.32 1.59
CA PRO A 586 -30.01 -8.20 2.19
C PRO A 586 -30.71 -7.68 3.45
N ALA A 587 -29.96 -7.07 4.37
CA ALA A 587 -30.52 -6.34 5.49
C ALA A 587 -31.36 -5.14 5.01
N THR A 588 -32.38 -4.81 5.78
CA THR A 588 -33.39 -3.77 5.53
C THR A 588 -33.22 -2.55 6.43
N LYS A 589 -32.27 -2.61 7.37
CA LYS A 589 -32.05 -1.64 8.46
C LYS A 589 -33.22 -1.56 9.46
N LYS A 590 -34.03 -2.62 9.52
CA LYS A 590 -35.16 -2.76 10.45
C LYS A 590 -35.08 -4.07 11.24
N GLU A 591 -33.92 -4.71 11.18
CA GLU A 591 -33.62 -5.95 11.86
C GLU A 591 -33.65 -5.80 13.39
N THR A 592 -34.15 -6.83 14.08
CA THR A 592 -34.14 -6.90 15.55
C THR A 592 -32.76 -7.31 16.04
N LEU A 593 -32.13 -6.48 16.87
CA LEU A 593 -30.84 -6.78 17.50
C LEU A 593 -31.02 -7.62 18.76
N ILE A 594 -29.93 -8.22 19.24
CA ILE A 594 -29.92 -9.25 20.29
C ILE A 594 -30.65 -8.82 21.56
N ASN A 595 -30.53 -7.56 21.97
CA ASN A 595 -31.16 -7.04 23.18
C ASN A 595 -32.66 -6.73 23.03
N ASP A 596 -33.15 -6.67 21.78
CA ASP A 596 -34.55 -6.39 21.45
C ASP A 596 -35.33 -7.68 21.16
N ILE A 597 -34.69 -8.85 21.25
CA ILE A 597 -35.32 -10.15 21.01
C ILE A 597 -36.22 -10.51 22.20
N PRO A 598 -37.53 -10.74 22.00
CA PRO A 598 -38.40 -11.21 23.07
C PRO A 598 -37.98 -12.59 23.59
N LEU A 599 -38.18 -12.84 24.89
CA LEU A 599 -38.14 -14.20 25.42
C LEU A 599 -39.12 -15.08 24.65
N GLU A 600 -38.74 -16.33 24.40
CA GLU A 600 -39.56 -17.30 23.66
C GLU A 600 -39.89 -16.86 22.20
N ALA A 601 -39.09 -15.97 21.61
CA ALA A 601 -39.20 -15.62 20.20
C ALA A 601 -39.18 -16.87 19.29
N LYS A 602 -40.09 -16.92 18.33
CA LYS A 602 -40.16 -18.03 17.36
C LYS A 602 -39.01 -17.92 16.36
N GLN A 603 -38.50 -19.05 15.87
CA GLN A 603 -37.32 -19.12 14.98
C GLN A 603 -37.28 -18.08 13.83
N SER A 604 -38.41 -17.75 13.23
CA SER A 604 -38.50 -16.81 12.09
C SER A 604 -39.10 -15.45 12.43
N SER A 605 -39.40 -15.15 13.70
CA SER A 605 -40.11 -13.91 14.08
C SER A 605 -39.27 -12.65 13.94
N LEU A 606 -37.95 -12.76 13.88
CA LEU A 606 -37.02 -11.64 13.70
C LEU A 606 -36.80 -11.28 12.21
N GLY A 607 -37.36 -12.07 11.30
CA GLY A 607 -37.06 -12.02 9.87
C GLY A 607 -35.95 -12.99 9.48
N THR A 608 -35.62 -13.00 8.18
CA THR A 608 -34.61 -13.91 7.60
C THR A 608 -33.64 -13.17 6.68
N THR A 609 -33.23 -11.97 7.06
CA THR A 609 -32.25 -11.16 6.32
C THR A 609 -30.83 -11.42 6.83
N SER A 610 -29.82 -11.04 6.06
CA SER A 610 -28.41 -11.28 6.36
C SER A 610 -27.84 -10.15 7.23
N TYR A 611 -27.77 -10.39 8.54
CA TYR A 611 -27.17 -9.49 9.53
C TYR A 611 -26.71 -10.29 10.76
N TYR A 612 -25.92 -9.67 11.63
CA TYR A 612 -25.56 -10.24 12.93
C TYR A 612 -26.51 -9.73 14.01
N LEU A 613 -26.96 -10.59 14.92
CA LEU A 613 -27.85 -10.19 16.02
C LEU A 613 -27.18 -9.19 16.97
N ASP A 614 -25.89 -9.33 17.23
CA ASP A 614 -25.11 -8.52 18.16
C ASP A 614 -24.43 -7.31 17.51
N ALA A 615 -24.04 -7.41 16.23
CA ALA A 615 -23.33 -6.34 15.51
C ALA A 615 -24.20 -5.55 14.51
N GLY A 616 -25.37 -6.07 14.15
CA GLY A 616 -26.20 -5.55 13.07
C GLY A 616 -25.59 -5.79 11.68
N PHE A 617 -25.94 -4.93 10.73
CA PHE A 617 -25.47 -4.99 9.34
C PHE A 617 -24.31 -4.03 9.04
N ASP A 618 -24.44 -2.77 9.46
CA ASP A 618 -23.48 -1.73 9.08
C ASP A 618 -22.12 -1.91 9.79
N ALA A 619 -21.03 -1.58 9.07
CA ALA A 619 -19.70 -1.41 9.64
C ALA A 619 -19.64 -0.19 10.58
N MET A 620 -18.51 0.02 11.28
CA MET A 620 -18.31 1.19 12.13
C MET A 620 -18.06 2.43 11.28
N PHE A 621 -17.16 2.32 10.29
CA PHE A 621 -16.97 3.31 9.24
C PHE A 621 -16.79 2.62 7.90
N HIS A 622 -17.39 3.18 6.86
CA HIS A 622 -17.33 2.61 5.51
C HIS A 622 -16.11 3.13 4.74
N PHE A 623 -15.72 2.40 3.69
CA PHE A 623 -14.76 2.88 2.70
C PHE A 623 -15.06 4.32 2.24
N GLY A 624 -14.01 5.12 2.11
CA GLY A 624 -14.09 6.51 1.67
C GLY A 624 -14.58 7.48 2.74
N TYR A 625 -14.88 7.05 3.96
CA TYR A 625 -15.35 7.93 5.03
C TYR A 625 -14.22 8.82 5.59
N GLY A 626 -14.54 10.06 5.93
CA GLY A 626 -13.62 11.00 6.57
C GLY A 626 -14.22 12.39 6.60
N LEU A 627 -14.29 12.99 7.78
CA LEU A 627 -14.83 14.32 8.00
C LEU A 627 -13.80 15.40 7.65
N SER A 628 -14.30 16.63 7.54
CA SER A 628 -13.48 17.85 7.45
C SER A 628 -13.89 18.82 8.56
N TYR A 629 -13.15 19.92 8.71
CA TYR A 629 -13.60 21.04 9.55
C TYR A 629 -14.69 21.88 8.89
N THR A 630 -14.91 21.66 7.60
CA THR A 630 -16.05 22.21 6.85
C THR A 630 -17.02 21.10 6.45
N THR A 631 -18.15 21.50 5.87
CA THR A 631 -19.13 20.58 5.26
C THR A 631 -19.20 20.80 3.77
N PHE A 632 -19.50 19.72 3.03
CA PHE A 632 -19.68 19.77 1.59
C PHE A 632 -21.06 19.24 1.19
N GLU A 633 -21.69 19.91 0.24
CA GLU A 633 -22.97 19.55 -0.34
C GLU A 633 -22.78 19.11 -1.79
N TYR A 634 -23.38 17.98 -2.14
CA TYR A 634 -23.42 17.46 -3.50
C TYR A 634 -24.81 17.68 -4.09
N SER A 635 -24.88 18.26 -5.30
CA SER A 635 -26.15 18.52 -5.97
C SER A 635 -26.03 18.42 -7.49
N ASN A 636 -27.16 18.52 -8.19
CA ASN A 636 -27.22 18.65 -9.66
C ASN A 636 -26.43 17.58 -10.43
N MET A 637 -26.51 16.30 -10.02
CA MET A 637 -25.84 15.23 -10.75
C MET A 637 -26.52 14.96 -12.10
N VAL A 638 -25.77 15.14 -13.18
CA VAL A 638 -26.22 14.98 -14.58
C VAL A 638 -25.28 14.05 -15.34
N LEU A 639 -25.85 13.19 -16.19
CA LEU A 639 -25.13 12.32 -17.11
C LEU A 639 -25.27 12.87 -18.53
N SER A 640 -24.26 12.66 -19.38
CA SER A 640 -24.31 13.07 -20.80
C SER A 640 -25.41 12.38 -21.62
N SER A 641 -25.81 11.18 -21.19
CA SER A 641 -26.86 10.35 -21.78
C SER A 641 -27.35 9.36 -20.70
N ASP A 642 -28.48 8.70 -20.94
CA ASP A 642 -28.96 7.54 -20.18
C ASP A 642 -28.75 6.21 -20.91
N LEU A 643 -28.26 6.27 -22.16
CA LEU A 643 -27.99 5.13 -23.02
C LEU A 643 -26.61 5.26 -23.68
N PHE A 644 -25.82 4.19 -23.63
CA PHE A 644 -24.44 4.15 -24.12
C PHE A 644 -24.13 2.85 -24.87
N SER A 645 -23.26 2.94 -25.86
CA SER A 645 -22.57 1.79 -26.47
C SER A 645 -21.30 1.42 -25.68
N GLN A 646 -20.75 0.23 -25.92
CA GLN A 646 -19.52 -0.22 -25.27
C GLN A 646 -18.29 0.65 -25.56
N SER A 647 -18.28 1.39 -26.68
CA SER A 647 -17.19 2.30 -27.06
C SER A 647 -17.33 3.71 -26.51
N ASP A 648 -18.47 4.03 -25.89
CA ASP A 648 -18.76 5.40 -25.45
C ASP A 648 -18.00 5.77 -24.17
N VAL A 649 -18.01 7.07 -23.89
CA VAL A 649 -17.52 7.66 -22.64
C VAL A 649 -18.67 8.39 -21.98
N ILE A 650 -19.06 7.96 -20.78
CA ILE A 650 -20.04 8.70 -19.99
C ILE A 650 -19.37 9.91 -19.35
N THR A 651 -19.97 11.09 -19.54
CA THR A 651 -19.61 12.29 -18.79
C THR A 651 -20.58 12.45 -17.62
N VAL A 652 -20.02 12.51 -16.41
CA VAL A 652 -20.78 12.76 -15.18
C VAL A 652 -20.41 14.13 -14.66
N LYS A 653 -21.40 14.97 -14.41
CA LYS A 653 -21.22 16.29 -13.78
C LYS A 653 -21.96 16.31 -12.47
N VAL A 654 -21.34 16.84 -11.42
CA VAL A 654 -21.96 17.06 -10.11
C VAL A 654 -21.48 18.40 -9.56
N ASP A 655 -22.37 19.16 -8.94
CA ASP A 655 -21.97 20.38 -8.25
C ASP A 655 -21.54 20.03 -6.83
N LEU A 656 -20.34 20.45 -6.47
CA LEU A 656 -19.79 20.36 -5.12
C LEU A 656 -19.73 21.77 -4.53
N LYS A 657 -20.39 21.98 -3.40
CA LYS A 657 -20.35 23.25 -2.66
C LYS A 657 -19.72 23.07 -1.29
N ASN A 658 -18.83 23.98 -0.92
CA ASN A 658 -18.37 24.08 0.46
C ASN A 658 -19.37 24.94 1.25
N THR A 659 -20.09 24.31 2.18
CA THR A 659 -21.16 24.93 2.97
C THR A 659 -20.73 25.39 4.36
N GLY A 660 -19.48 25.14 4.75
CA GLY A 660 -18.95 25.59 6.04
C GLY A 660 -18.01 26.79 5.93
N ASN A 661 -17.11 26.91 6.90
CA ASN A 661 -16.33 28.13 7.16
C ASN A 661 -14.82 28.01 6.88
N TYR A 662 -14.35 26.85 6.41
CA TYR A 662 -12.93 26.61 6.17
C TYR A 662 -12.67 26.34 4.68
N ASN A 663 -11.58 26.89 4.16
CA ASN A 663 -11.04 26.46 2.87
C ASN A 663 -10.50 25.03 3.03
N ALA A 664 -11.09 24.07 2.31
CA ALA A 664 -10.81 22.66 2.55
C ALA A 664 -10.88 21.83 1.27
N THR A 665 -10.24 20.67 1.30
CA THR A 665 -10.24 19.69 0.21
C THR A 665 -11.21 18.57 0.50
N GLU A 666 -12.07 18.28 -0.47
CA GLU A 666 -12.95 17.10 -0.49
C GLU A 666 -12.44 16.09 -1.53
N VAL A 667 -12.63 14.79 -1.25
CA VAL A 667 -12.35 13.71 -2.19
C VAL A 667 -13.69 13.24 -2.77
N VAL A 668 -14.02 13.75 -3.95
CA VAL A 668 -15.23 13.34 -4.68
C VAL A 668 -14.99 11.97 -5.29
N GLN A 669 -15.79 10.98 -4.91
CA GLN A 669 -15.64 9.59 -5.29
C GLN A 669 -16.76 9.16 -6.24
N LEU A 670 -16.40 8.54 -7.36
CA LEU A 670 -17.32 8.01 -8.35
C LEU A 670 -17.35 6.49 -8.31
N TYR A 671 -18.53 5.93 -8.09
CA TYR A 671 -18.76 4.49 -8.07
C TYR A 671 -19.76 4.07 -9.14
N THR A 672 -19.69 2.80 -9.53
CA THR A 672 -20.67 2.16 -10.41
C THR A 672 -21.15 0.85 -9.82
N ALA A 673 -22.41 0.50 -10.06
CA ALA A 673 -22.96 -0.82 -9.80
C ALA A 673 -23.57 -1.37 -11.08
N ASP A 674 -23.14 -2.57 -11.47
CA ASP A 674 -23.83 -3.33 -12.49
C ASP A 674 -25.08 -3.98 -11.86
N LEU A 675 -26.26 -3.69 -12.43
CA LEU A 675 -27.49 -4.19 -11.85
C LEU A 675 -27.72 -5.67 -12.09
N PHE A 676 -27.27 -6.17 -13.25
CA PHE A 676 -27.51 -7.53 -13.72
C PHE A 676 -26.31 -8.00 -14.55
N GLY A 677 -25.63 -9.04 -14.08
CA GLY A 677 -24.55 -9.67 -14.83
C GLY A 677 -24.71 -11.18 -14.90
N SER A 678 -23.89 -11.83 -15.73
CA SER A 678 -23.77 -13.30 -15.81
C SER A 678 -23.31 -13.95 -14.50
N ILE A 679 -22.83 -13.14 -13.56
CA ILE A 679 -22.44 -13.51 -12.20
C ILE A 679 -22.98 -12.45 -11.23
N ALA A 680 -23.02 -12.76 -9.92
CA ALA A 680 -23.27 -11.74 -8.91
C ALA A 680 -22.23 -10.62 -9.01
N ARG A 681 -22.69 -9.37 -8.99
CA ARG A 681 -21.85 -8.18 -9.09
C ARG A 681 -21.83 -7.42 -7.74
N PRO A 682 -20.74 -6.71 -7.44
CA PRO A 682 -20.66 -5.84 -6.28
C PRO A 682 -21.80 -4.83 -6.23
N ILE A 683 -22.24 -4.50 -5.02
CA ILE A 683 -23.25 -3.46 -4.81
C ILE A 683 -22.78 -2.07 -5.28
N LYS A 684 -21.45 -1.88 -5.41
CA LYS A 684 -20.76 -0.74 -6.02
C LYS A 684 -19.26 -1.04 -6.14
N GLU A 685 -18.58 -0.37 -7.07
CA GLU A 685 -17.13 -0.39 -7.25
C GLU A 685 -16.65 1.04 -7.54
N LEU A 686 -15.55 1.48 -6.93
CA LEU A 686 -14.90 2.77 -7.22
C LEU A 686 -14.33 2.71 -8.64
N LYS A 687 -14.56 3.76 -9.43
CA LYS A 687 -14.06 3.86 -10.81
C LYS A 687 -13.25 5.13 -11.08
N ASP A 688 -13.42 6.15 -10.25
CA ASP A 688 -12.66 7.41 -10.33
C ASP A 688 -12.78 8.19 -9.00
N PHE A 689 -11.86 9.13 -8.76
CA PHE A 689 -11.96 10.11 -7.69
C PHE A 689 -11.24 11.42 -8.04
N LYS A 690 -11.65 12.53 -7.43
CA LYS A 690 -11.02 13.84 -7.59
C LYS A 690 -10.89 14.58 -6.27
N ARG A 691 -9.71 15.15 -6.03
CA ARG A 691 -9.45 16.08 -4.91
C ARG A 691 -9.82 17.49 -5.35
N ILE A 692 -10.78 18.11 -4.68
CA ILE A 692 -11.29 19.45 -5.02
C ILE A 692 -11.17 20.33 -3.78
N THR A 693 -10.41 21.43 -3.89
CA THR A 693 -10.29 22.43 -2.81
C THR A 693 -11.23 23.59 -3.09
N LEU A 694 -12.08 23.92 -2.11
CA LEU A 694 -13.06 25.01 -2.21
C LEU A 694 -12.96 25.95 -1.02
N LYS A 695 -13.10 27.25 -1.28
CA LYS A 695 -13.30 28.27 -0.25
C LYS A 695 -14.71 28.18 0.34
N PRO A 696 -14.95 28.75 1.54
CA PRO A 696 -16.29 28.86 2.12
C PRO A 696 -17.30 29.46 1.14
N GLY A 697 -18.43 28.78 0.93
CA GLY A 697 -19.50 29.21 0.03
C GLY A 697 -19.25 28.96 -1.46
N GLU A 698 -18.04 28.56 -1.86
CA GLU A 698 -17.70 28.28 -3.25
C GLU A 698 -18.40 27.01 -3.75
N THR A 699 -18.83 27.02 -5.01
CA THR A 699 -19.41 25.87 -5.71
C THR A 699 -18.64 25.62 -6.99
N GLN A 700 -18.28 24.37 -7.24
CA GLN A 700 -17.60 23.94 -8.46
C GLN A 700 -18.31 22.72 -9.05
N THR A 701 -18.54 22.73 -10.36
CA THR A 701 -18.98 21.55 -11.10
C THR A 701 -17.78 20.62 -11.32
N VAL A 702 -17.85 19.42 -10.76
CA VAL A 702 -16.86 18.35 -10.89
C VAL A 702 -17.29 17.45 -12.05
N GLU A 703 -16.41 17.30 -13.04
CA GLU A 703 -16.66 16.48 -14.23
C GLU A 703 -15.82 15.20 -14.20
N PHE A 704 -16.44 14.04 -14.39
CA PHE A 704 -15.77 12.75 -14.62
C PHE A 704 -16.01 12.28 -16.05
N LYS A 705 -14.99 11.63 -16.64
CA LYS A 705 -15.08 10.97 -17.95
C LYS A 705 -14.75 9.50 -17.78
N LEU A 706 -15.78 8.66 -17.80
CA LEU A 706 -15.63 7.23 -17.59
C LEU A 706 -15.89 6.49 -18.91
N PRO A 707 -14.85 5.92 -19.54
CA PRO A 707 -15.05 5.01 -20.66
C PRO A 707 -15.88 3.79 -20.23
N ILE A 708 -16.89 3.41 -21.01
CA ILE A 708 -17.74 2.25 -20.70
C ILE A 708 -16.91 0.97 -20.61
N ALA A 709 -15.84 0.85 -21.37
CA ALA A 709 -14.87 -0.25 -21.29
C ALA A 709 -14.28 -0.47 -19.87
N LYS A 710 -14.25 0.54 -18.98
CA LYS A 710 -13.81 0.38 -17.58
C LYS A 710 -14.84 -0.33 -16.68
N LEU A 711 -16.05 -0.58 -17.20
CA LEU A 711 -17.07 -1.39 -16.53
C LEU A 711 -16.86 -2.89 -16.77
N ALA A 712 -15.89 -3.27 -17.62
CA ALA A 712 -15.67 -4.65 -17.98
C ALA A 712 -15.21 -5.49 -16.78
N PHE A 713 -15.76 -6.69 -16.66
CA PHE A 713 -15.39 -7.66 -15.64
C PHE A 713 -15.25 -9.05 -16.26
N TRP A 714 -14.56 -9.95 -15.56
CA TRP A 714 -14.46 -11.36 -15.96
C TRP A 714 -15.77 -12.06 -15.61
N GLY A 715 -16.58 -12.36 -16.64
CA GLY A 715 -17.91 -12.98 -16.51
C GLY A 715 -17.88 -14.50 -16.40
N ILE A 716 -19.05 -15.14 -16.57
CA ILE A 716 -19.22 -16.60 -16.37
C ILE A 716 -18.35 -17.44 -17.31
N ASN A 717 -18.07 -16.95 -18.52
CA ASN A 717 -17.23 -17.60 -19.54
C ASN A 717 -15.74 -17.25 -19.42
N ASN A 718 -15.30 -16.67 -18.29
CA ASN A 718 -13.93 -16.19 -18.08
C ASN A 718 -13.43 -15.29 -19.22
N THR A 719 -14.29 -14.40 -19.69
CA THR A 719 -13.94 -13.35 -20.67
C THR A 719 -14.16 -11.99 -20.02
N LYS A 720 -13.19 -11.07 -20.17
CA LYS A 720 -13.31 -9.70 -19.68
C LYS A 720 -14.12 -8.87 -20.68
N SER A 721 -15.33 -8.48 -20.33
CA SER A 721 -16.20 -7.68 -21.21
C SER A 721 -17.20 -6.84 -20.42
N VAL A 722 -17.76 -5.82 -21.06
CA VAL A 722 -18.93 -5.09 -20.54
C VAL A 722 -20.17 -5.82 -21.01
N GLU A 723 -21.01 -6.25 -20.08
CA GLU A 723 -22.29 -6.86 -20.42
C GLU A 723 -23.36 -5.78 -20.66
N ARG A 724 -24.29 -6.06 -21.58
CA ARG A 724 -25.44 -5.20 -21.83
C ARG A 724 -26.37 -5.25 -20.63
N GLY A 725 -26.84 -4.09 -20.19
CA GLY A 725 -27.67 -4.05 -18.99
C GLY A 725 -27.85 -2.67 -18.41
N LYS A 726 -28.49 -2.64 -17.25
CA LYS A 726 -28.68 -1.42 -16.46
C LYS A 726 -27.55 -1.28 -15.45
N PHE A 727 -27.10 -0.06 -15.27
CA PHE A 727 -26.07 0.30 -14.32
C PHE A 727 -26.57 1.45 -13.45
N THR A 728 -26.08 1.52 -12.22
CA THR A 728 -26.19 2.71 -11.38
C THR A 728 -24.84 3.39 -11.31
N ILE A 729 -24.80 4.70 -11.56
CA ILE A 729 -23.64 5.54 -11.26
C ILE A 729 -23.92 6.36 -10.01
N MET A 730 -22.90 6.49 -9.17
CA MET A 730 -22.99 7.06 -7.84
C MET A 730 -21.84 8.04 -7.61
N VAL A 731 -22.13 9.20 -7.02
CA VAL A 731 -21.10 10.19 -6.67
C VAL A 731 -21.33 10.75 -5.27
N GLY A 732 -20.29 10.81 -4.45
CA GLY A 732 -20.35 11.36 -3.09
C GLY A 732 -18.98 11.48 -2.43
N GLY A 733 -18.97 11.89 -1.16
CA GLY A 733 -17.74 12.08 -0.36
C GLY A 733 -17.30 10.85 0.42
N ASN A 734 -18.05 9.74 0.31
CA ASN A 734 -17.74 8.41 0.84
C ASN A 734 -18.62 7.35 0.13
N SER A 735 -18.40 6.07 0.41
CA SER A 735 -19.13 5.00 -0.30
C SER A 735 -20.60 4.86 0.10
N ASN A 736 -21.03 5.42 1.23
CA ASN A 736 -22.41 5.30 1.72
C ASN A 736 -23.30 6.47 1.29
N ASP A 737 -22.81 7.70 1.43
CA ASP A 737 -23.56 8.94 1.21
C ASP A 737 -23.33 9.46 -0.22
N VAL A 738 -24.16 8.99 -1.14
CA VAL A 738 -23.98 9.22 -2.58
C VAL A 738 -25.28 9.66 -3.28
N LEU A 739 -25.15 10.57 -4.23
CA LEU A 739 -26.15 10.79 -5.28
C LEU A 739 -26.14 9.61 -6.25
N LYS A 740 -27.29 9.26 -6.84
CA LYS A 740 -27.41 8.10 -7.75
C LYS A 740 -28.20 8.46 -9.01
N LYS A 741 -27.78 7.92 -10.15
CA LYS A 741 -28.52 7.91 -11.42
C LYS A 741 -28.38 6.54 -12.08
N GLU A 742 -29.36 6.15 -12.87
CA GLU A 742 -29.30 4.93 -13.68
C GLU A 742 -28.97 5.27 -15.14
N PHE A 743 -28.29 4.36 -15.82
CA PHE A 743 -28.06 4.38 -17.27
C PHE A 743 -28.02 2.94 -17.80
N SER A 744 -28.07 2.77 -19.13
CA SER A 744 -28.01 1.46 -19.79
C SER A 744 -26.87 1.37 -20.81
N VAL A 745 -26.32 0.17 -20.96
CA VAL A 745 -25.34 -0.17 -22.01
C VAL A 745 -25.96 -1.12 -23.03
N GLN A 746 -25.86 -0.80 -24.32
CA GLN A 746 -26.36 -1.59 -25.47
C GLN A 746 -25.24 -2.15 -26.36
#